data_AF-M0ZZ24-F1
#
_entry.id   AF-M0ZZ24-F1
#
_cell.length_a   1.000
_cell.length_b   1.000
_cell.length_c   1.000
_cell.angle_alpha   90.00
_cell.angle_beta   90.00
_cell.angle_gamma   90.00
#
_symmetry.space_group_name_H-M   'P 1'
#
loop_
_entity.id
_entity.type
_entity.pdbx_description
1 polymer ?
#
loop_
_entity_poly.entity_id
_entity_poly.type
_entity_poly.pdbx_seq_one_letter_code
_entity_poly.pdbx_strand_id
1 'polypeptide(L)'
;MAVKGAEDEKIAAATILCGASLIRGWNIQEHTVNFITRLLSPPVPTDYSGKDSHLIGYAPMLNVLLVGIAPVDCVQIFSLHGMVPQLAASSMTICEVFGSCAPNISWTLTTGEDISVHAVFSNAFALLLKLWRFNHPPIEYRVGDVPPVGCQLTPEYLLLVRNSHLVSSGNMLKDPNRRRLATVASSSSPNPIFVDSFPKLRVWYRQHLACIASTLCGLVNGTLVCQTVDVLLNMMFKKISGGSQSLISITSGSSSSSGTGSEDTSLRPKLPAWDILEAVPFVVDAALTACAHGRLSPRELCTGLKDLADFLPASLATIVSYFSAEVTRGVWKPVFMNGTDWPSPAANLSNVEEQIKKILAATGVDVPSLAAGGSSPAILPLPLAAFVSLTITYKLDKASQRFLNLAGPALESLAAGCPWPCMPIVASLWTQKAKRWSDFLVFSASRTVFLNNNHAVIQLLKSCFNATLGLNSSSISSNGGIGALLGHGFGSHFYGGISPVAPGILYLRVYRSIRDIMFLREEIVSLLMQSISDIARNELPRQRLNKLKIPKNGKKFGNVSLAATMTRVKLAALLGASLLWLSGGSGLVQSLIKETLPSWFLSVNSSNQEGDKGDLVPMLKGYALAYFAVLCGAFASGVDSLSMASKRRPKIIGRHVEFIASVLDGKISLGCDPSTWHAYVSGFVSLMVGCTPTWVYEVDAELLKKLSKGLRQWHEQDLALALLSIGGVGTMGSAAELIMEASS
;
A
#
# COMPACT_ATOMS: atom_id res chain seq x y z
N MET A 1 -14.54 11.11 33.84
CA MET A 1 -13.22 11.67 33.52
C MET A 1 -13.11 12.09 32.06
N ALA A 2 -12.88 11.21 31.08
CA ALA A 2 -12.57 11.63 29.70
C ALA A 2 -13.67 12.40 28.93
N VAL A 3 -14.95 12.29 29.30
CA VAL A 3 -16.06 13.01 28.62
C VAL A 3 -16.75 14.03 29.54
N LYS A 4 -16.96 13.66 30.81
CA LYS A 4 -17.69 14.45 31.82
C LYS A 4 -16.80 15.17 32.85
N GLY A 5 -15.48 14.98 32.77
CA GLY A 5 -14.53 15.61 33.69
C GLY A 5 -14.23 17.06 33.33
N ALA A 6 -13.42 17.74 34.15
CA ALA A 6 -12.86 19.05 33.81
C ALA A 6 -11.93 18.96 32.59
N GLU A 7 -11.64 20.08 31.91
CA GLU A 7 -10.79 20.08 30.70
C GLU A 7 -9.41 19.43 30.94
N ASP A 8 -8.79 19.67 32.08
CA ASP A 8 -7.50 19.06 32.44
C ASP A 8 -7.59 17.54 32.59
N GLU A 9 -8.68 17.05 33.15
CA GLU A 9 -8.93 15.61 33.26
C GLU A 9 -9.15 14.96 31.90
N LYS A 10 -9.83 15.67 30.97
CA LYS A 10 -10.04 15.21 29.59
C LYS A 10 -8.71 15.12 28.85
N ILE A 11 -7.88 16.17 28.96
CA ILE A 11 -6.54 16.24 28.35
C ILE A 11 -5.61 15.15 28.91
N ALA A 12 -5.59 14.97 30.23
CA ALA A 12 -4.79 13.93 30.87
C ALA A 12 -5.23 12.53 30.44
N ALA A 13 -6.54 12.26 30.40
CA ALA A 13 -7.08 10.99 29.94
C ALA A 13 -6.72 10.72 28.46
N ALA A 14 -6.86 11.71 27.59
CA ALA A 14 -6.45 11.60 26.18
C ALA A 14 -4.96 11.28 26.03
N THR A 15 -4.11 11.94 26.80
CA THR A 15 -2.65 11.73 26.80
C THR A 15 -2.29 10.29 27.23
N ILE A 16 -2.91 9.77 28.28
CA ILE A 16 -2.66 8.40 28.78
C ILE A 16 -3.12 7.33 27.78
N LEU A 17 -4.26 7.56 27.12
CA LEU A 17 -4.79 6.65 26.11
C LEU A 17 -3.88 6.61 24.88
N CYS A 18 -3.45 7.76 24.37
CA CYS A 18 -2.58 7.86 23.20
C CYS A 18 -1.12 7.50 23.47
N GLY A 19 -0.69 7.47 24.74
CA GLY A 19 0.66 7.11 25.14
C GLY A 19 0.81 5.63 25.49
N ALA A 20 1.01 5.35 26.78
CA ALA A 20 1.36 4.02 27.26
C ALA A 20 0.32 2.94 26.88
N SER A 21 -0.96 3.28 26.81
CA SER A 21 -2.04 2.31 26.57
C SER A 21 -2.01 1.70 25.17
N LEU A 22 -1.63 2.49 24.14
CA LEU A 22 -1.50 2.00 22.75
C LEU A 22 -0.28 1.10 22.53
N ILE A 23 0.72 1.14 23.42
CA ILE A 23 2.00 0.42 23.25
C ILE A 23 2.02 -0.88 24.10
N ARG A 24 0.94 -1.19 24.82
CA ARG A 24 0.82 -2.45 25.59
C ARG A 24 0.39 -3.64 24.71
N GLY A 25 0.17 -4.80 25.32
CA GLY A 25 -0.24 -6.02 24.62
C GLY A 25 -1.57 -5.90 23.87
N TRP A 26 -1.77 -6.79 22.89
CA TRP A 26 -2.89 -6.80 21.94
C TRP A 26 -4.27 -6.57 22.59
N ASN A 27 -4.57 -7.24 23.71
CA ASN A 27 -5.86 -7.10 24.39
C ASN A 27 -6.11 -5.67 24.89
N ILE A 28 -5.07 -4.99 25.41
CA ILE A 28 -5.18 -3.61 25.90
C ILE A 28 -5.31 -2.64 24.71
N GLN A 29 -4.52 -2.86 23.66
CA GLN A 29 -4.61 -2.08 22.42
C GLN A 29 -6.02 -2.13 21.85
N GLU A 30 -6.61 -3.32 21.80
CA GLU A 30 -7.94 -3.53 21.26
C GLU A 30 -9.00 -2.67 21.99
N HIS A 31 -9.00 -2.62 23.32
CA HIS A 31 -9.91 -1.74 24.07
C HIS A 31 -9.56 -0.26 23.90
N THR A 32 -8.28 0.08 23.94
CA THR A 32 -7.79 1.46 23.85
C THR A 32 -8.19 2.13 22.53
N VAL A 33 -7.98 1.44 21.41
CA VAL A 33 -8.33 1.92 20.06
C VAL A 33 -9.84 2.20 19.95
N ASN A 34 -10.69 1.35 20.55
CA ASN A 34 -12.13 1.57 20.60
C ASN A 34 -12.50 2.81 21.42
N PHE A 35 -11.89 2.99 22.59
CA PHE A 35 -12.11 4.17 23.42
C PHE A 35 -11.70 5.46 22.72
N ILE A 36 -10.50 5.50 22.11
CA ILE A 36 -10.01 6.68 21.39
C ILE A 36 -10.95 7.03 20.23
N THR A 37 -11.40 6.05 19.47
CA THR A 37 -12.32 6.28 18.34
C THR A 37 -13.64 6.89 18.80
N ARG A 38 -14.18 6.45 19.94
CA ARG A 38 -15.38 7.05 20.54
C ARG A 38 -15.13 8.48 21.04
N LEU A 39 -13.96 8.76 21.60
CA LEU A 39 -13.62 10.10 22.09
C LEU A 39 -13.46 11.14 20.97
N LEU A 40 -13.15 10.71 19.74
CA LEU A 40 -13.13 11.59 18.56
C LEU A 40 -14.53 11.98 18.06
N SER A 41 -15.58 11.30 18.56
CA SER A 41 -16.99 11.61 18.29
C SER A 41 -17.73 11.82 19.63
N PRO A 42 -17.36 12.86 20.42
CA PRO A 42 -17.93 13.05 21.75
C PRO A 42 -19.45 13.34 21.67
N PRO A 43 -20.23 12.87 22.66
CA PRO A 43 -21.66 13.10 22.69
C PRO A 43 -21.98 14.58 22.83
N VAL A 44 -23.15 14.99 22.35
CA VAL A 44 -23.66 16.35 22.52
C VAL A 44 -23.94 16.61 24.02
N PRO A 45 -23.39 17.66 24.64
CA PRO A 45 -23.69 18.02 26.02
C PRO A 45 -25.18 18.33 26.22
N THR A 46 -25.74 17.95 27.38
CA THR A 46 -27.17 18.17 27.69
C THR A 46 -27.58 19.63 27.71
N ASP A 47 -26.63 20.53 27.98
CA ASP A 47 -26.88 21.97 28.13
C ASP A 47 -26.52 22.73 26.85
N TYR A 48 -26.24 22.02 25.74
CA TYR A 48 -25.83 22.62 24.49
C TYR A 48 -27.03 23.23 23.74
N SER A 49 -27.09 24.56 23.69
CA SER A 49 -28.08 25.34 22.92
C SER A 49 -27.44 26.25 21.85
N GLY A 50 -26.13 26.07 21.61
CA GLY A 50 -25.36 26.90 20.67
C GLY A 50 -25.71 26.67 19.20
N LYS A 51 -25.49 27.70 18.37
CA LYS A 51 -25.63 27.62 16.90
C LYS A 51 -24.44 26.93 16.22
N ASP A 52 -23.29 26.89 16.89
CA ASP A 52 -22.07 26.30 16.35
C ASP A 52 -22.05 24.77 16.54
N SER A 53 -20.91 24.12 16.33
CA SER A 53 -20.76 22.69 16.66
C SER A 53 -20.32 22.52 18.11
N HIS A 54 -20.88 21.53 18.82
CA HIS A 54 -20.45 21.15 20.17
C HIS A 54 -18.97 20.69 20.21
N LEU A 55 -18.41 20.26 19.08
CA LEU A 55 -17.01 19.84 18.97
C LEU A 55 -16.01 20.95 19.30
N ILE A 56 -16.40 22.22 19.11
CA ILE A 56 -15.57 23.39 19.42
C ILE A 56 -15.23 23.42 20.91
N GLY A 57 -16.18 23.03 21.78
CA GLY A 57 -15.93 22.93 23.23
C GLY A 57 -14.98 21.80 23.63
N TYR A 58 -14.77 20.80 22.76
CA TYR A 58 -13.87 19.67 22.99
C TYR A 58 -12.50 19.84 22.29
N ALA A 59 -12.22 21.01 21.71
CA ALA A 59 -11.05 21.22 20.87
C ALA A 59 -9.70 20.86 21.52
N PRO A 60 -9.41 21.21 22.79
CA PRO A 60 -8.15 20.83 23.43
C PRO A 60 -7.96 19.31 23.52
N MET A 61 -8.98 18.59 23.99
CA MET A 61 -8.98 17.13 24.07
C MET A 61 -8.83 16.49 22.69
N LEU A 62 -9.60 16.95 21.69
CA LEU A 62 -9.54 16.45 20.32
C LEU A 62 -8.14 16.65 19.73
N ASN A 63 -7.53 17.82 19.94
CA ASN A 63 -6.17 18.10 19.46
C ASN A 63 -5.15 17.10 20.03
N VAL A 64 -5.21 16.82 21.34
CA VAL A 64 -4.32 15.84 22.00
C VAL A 64 -4.51 14.44 21.42
N LEU A 65 -5.76 14.01 21.20
CA LEU A 65 -6.05 12.71 20.59
C LEU A 65 -5.50 12.62 19.17
N LEU A 66 -5.75 13.64 18.35
CA LEU A 66 -5.30 13.70 16.95
C LEU A 66 -3.78 13.67 16.83
N VAL A 67 -3.08 14.47 17.64
CA VAL A 67 -1.60 14.47 17.69
C VAL A 67 -1.09 13.13 18.20
N GLY A 68 -1.74 12.56 19.22
CA GLY A 68 -1.33 11.30 19.83
C GLY A 68 -1.45 10.08 18.92
N ILE A 69 -2.48 10.02 18.05
CA ILE A 69 -2.67 8.91 17.10
C ILE A 69 -2.07 9.14 15.71
N ALA A 70 -1.58 10.35 15.43
CA ALA A 70 -0.95 10.69 14.16
C ALA A 70 0.34 9.90 13.81
N PRO A 71 1.16 9.39 14.76
CA PRO A 71 2.35 8.61 14.42
C PRO A 71 2.02 7.37 13.56
N VAL A 72 2.93 6.99 12.66
CA VAL A 72 2.72 5.90 11.70
C VAL A 72 2.42 4.58 12.41
N ASP A 73 3.11 4.29 13.51
CA ASP A 73 2.91 3.07 14.29
C ASP A 73 1.49 3.00 14.88
N CYS A 74 0.96 4.13 15.36
CA CYS A 74 -0.40 4.21 15.86
C CYS A 74 -1.41 3.97 14.74
N VAL A 75 -1.26 4.63 13.58
CA VAL A 75 -2.13 4.39 12.42
C VAL A 75 -2.12 2.92 12.00
N GLN A 76 -0.95 2.27 12.05
CA GLN A 76 -0.81 0.85 11.75
C GLN A 76 -1.54 -0.04 12.77
N ILE A 77 -1.47 0.28 14.07
CA ILE A 77 -2.23 -0.41 15.12
C ILE A 77 -3.74 -0.29 14.84
N PHE A 78 -4.24 0.91 14.54
CA PHE A 78 -5.65 1.10 14.17
C PHE A 78 -6.05 0.31 12.91
N SER A 79 -5.15 0.21 11.93
CA SER A 79 -5.35 -0.61 10.73
C SER A 79 -5.45 -2.10 11.05
N LEU A 80 -4.62 -2.62 11.95
CA LEU A 80 -4.65 -4.03 12.37
C LEU A 80 -5.96 -4.40 13.09
N HIS A 81 -6.54 -3.45 13.82
CA HIS A 81 -7.85 -3.63 14.48
C HIS A 81 -9.06 -3.29 13.59
N GLY A 82 -8.86 -2.92 12.33
CA GLY A 82 -9.96 -2.61 11.39
C GLY A 82 -10.72 -1.31 11.70
N MET A 83 -10.09 -0.38 12.42
CA MET A 83 -10.72 0.85 12.94
C MET A 83 -10.54 2.08 12.04
N VAL A 84 -9.81 1.91 10.92
CA VAL A 84 -9.55 2.96 9.92
C VAL A 84 -10.84 3.61 9.38
N PRO A 85 -11.90 2.86 9.01
CA PRO A 85 -13.15 3.46 8.51
C PRO A 85 -13.83 4.39 9.52
N GLN A 86 -13.87 4.00 10.79
CA GLN A 86 -14.48 4.79 11.88
C GLN A 86 -13.64 6.02 12.21
N LEU A 87 -12.32 5.87 12.20
CA LEU A 87 -11.40 6.98 12.43
C LEU A 87 -11.50 8.00 11.31
N ALA A 88 -11.59 7.56 10.05
CA ALA A 88 -11.76 8.44 8.90
C ALA A 88 -13.08 9.23 8.98
N ALA A 89 -14.21 8.58 9.29
CA ALA A 89 -15.49 9.26 9.44
C ALA A 89 -15.47 10.33 10.55
N SER A 90 -14.82 10.03 11.68
CA SER A 90 -14.65 10.99 12.78
C SER A 90 -13.75 12.17 12.37
N SER A 91 -12.63 11.88 11.72
CA SER A 91 -11.71 12.91 11.21
C SER A 91 -12.37 13.81 10.15
N MET A 92 -13.20 13.25 9.24
CA MET A 92 -13.96 14.04 8.27
C MET A 92 -14.90 15.03 8.97
N THR A 93 -15.60 14.59 10.01
CA THR A 93 -16.50 15.45 10.80
C THR A 93 -15.73 16.58 11.48
N ILE A 94 -14.59 16.27 12.10
CA ILE A 94 -13.71 17.28 12.72
C ILE A 94 -13.18 18.26 11.66
N CYS A 95 -12.76 17.77 10.49
CA CYS A 95 -12.28 18.64 9.41
C CYS A 95 -13.37 19.59 8.91
N GLU A 96 -14.59 19.08 8.70
CA GLU A 96 -15.72 19.89 8.23
C GLU A 96 -16.02 21.04 9.19
N VAL A 97 -16.08 20.75 10.50
CA VAL A 97 -16.35 21.75 11.54
C VAL A 97 -15.19 22.75 11.68
N PHE A 98 -13.98 22.28 12.03
CA PHE A 98 -12.87 23.18 12.34
C PHE A 98 -12.32 23.89 11.10
N GLY A 99 -12.45 23.31 9.91
CA GLY A 99 -12.04 23.99 8.68
C GLY A 99 -12.96 25.15 8.30
N SER A 100 -14.20 25.16 8.80
CA SER A 100 -15.22 26.19 8.54
C SER A 100 -15.25 27.30 9.60
N CYS A 101 -14.63 27.05 10.76
CA CYS A 101 -14.58 27.99 11.86
C CYS A 101 -13.74 29.24 11.53
N ALA A 102 -14.12 30.36 12.15
CA ALA A 102 -13.34 31.59 12.10
C ALA A 102 -11.97 31.40 12.79
N PRO A 103 -10.88 31.96 12.24
CA PRO A 103 -9.52 31.72 12.74
C PRO A 103 -9.20 32.39 14.08
N ASN A 104 -10.10 33.24 14.59
CA ASN A 104 -9.89 34.00 15.83
C ASN A 104 -10.13 33.17 17.11
N ILE A 105 -10.56 31.91 16.97
CA ILE A 105 -10.82 31.02 18.10
C ILE A 105 -9.52 30.29 18.46
N SER A 106 -9.09 30.45 19.71
CA SER A 106 -7.92 29.76 20.28
C SER A 106 -8.17 29.33 21.73
N TRP A 107 -7.45 28.31 22.17
CA TRP A 107 -7.51 27.76 23.52
C TRP A 107 -6.12 27.70 24.13
N THR A 108 -5.96 28.12 25.37
CA THR A 108 -4.69 28.04 26.10
C THR A 108 -4.68 26.76 26.93
N LEU A 109 -3.70 25.88 26.70
CA LEU A 109 -3.48 24.68 27.50
C LEU A 109 -2.92 25.03 28.87
N THR A 110 -3.07 24.14 29.85
CA THR A 110 -2.44 24.26 31.18
C THR A 110 -0.91 24.25 31.15
N THR A 111 -0.31 23.81 30.05
CA THR A 111 1.13 23.91 29.76
C THR A 111 1.56 25.30 29.28
N GLY A 112 0.62 26.22 29.04
CA GLY A 112 0.87 27.57 28.50
C GLY A 112 0.94 27.63 26.96
N GLU A 113 0.67 26.53 26.26
CA GLU A 113 0.65 26.47 24.78
C GLU A 113 -0.74 26.84 24.23
N ASP A 114 -0.80 27.76 23.26
CA ASP A 114 -2.04 28.11 22.56
C ASP A 114 -2.33 27.15 21.39
N ILE A 115 -3.53 26.58 21.39
CA ILE A 115 -4.09 25.80 20.29
C ILE A 115 -5.00 26.70 19.46
N SER A 116 -4.73 26.82 18.16
CA SER A 116 -5.63 27.48 17.21
C SER A 116 -6.57 26.50 16.53
N VAL A 117 -7.70 27.00 16.03
CA VAL A 117 -8.61 26.24 15.15
C VAL A 117 -7.86 25.62 13.96
N HIS A 118 -6.96 26.37 13.32
CA HIS A 118 -6.14 25.87 12.20
C HIS A 118 -5.26 24.69 12.60
N ALA A 119 -4.77 24.64 13.84
CA ALA A 119 -3.97 23.52 14.34
C ALA A 119 -4.82 22.24 14.48
N VAL A 120 -6.02 22.35 15.09
CA VAL A 120 -6.93 21.20 15.23
C VAL A 120 -7.35 20.68 13.86
N PHE A 121 -7.75 21.58 12.95
CA PHE A 121 -8.07 21.24 11.57
C PHE A 121 -6.90 20.54 10.87
N SER A 122 -5.69 21.11 10.95
CA SER A 122 -4.52 20.55 10.26
C SER A 122 -4.13 19.17 10.78
N ASN A 123 -4.25 18.94 12.08
CA ASN A 123 -3.97 17.64 12.68
C ASN A 123 -5.02 16.59 12.26
N ALA A 124 -6.31 16.97 12.26
CA ALA A 124 -7.39 16.09 11.80
C ALA A 124 -7.24 15.75 10.31
N PHE A 125 -6.95 16.76 9.50
CA PHE A 125 -6.81 16.61 8.06
C PHE A 125 -5.59 15.75 7.71
N ALA A 126 -4.42 16.01 8.32
CA ALA A 126 -3.23 15.19 8.13
C ALA A 126 -3.46 13.73 8.55
N LEU A 127 -4.22 13.47 9.62
CA LEU A 127 -4.61 12.11 10.01
C LEU A 127 -5.51 11.46 8.98
N LEU A 128 -6.56 12.15 8.52
CA LEU A 128 -7.45 11.68 7.45
C LEU A 128 -6.66 11.28 6.19
N LEU A 129 -5.73 12.14 5.79
CA LEU A 129 -4.87 11.93 4.64
C LEU A 129 -3.97 10.69 4.74
N LYS A 130 -3.51 10.36 5.95
CA LYS A 130 -2.75 9.13 6.21
C LYS A 130 -3.62 7.89 6.13
N LEU A 131 -4.84 7.95 6.65
CA LEU A 131 -5.77 6.81 6.69
C LEU A 131 -6.17 6.32 5.30
N TRP A 132 -6.41 7.25 4.36
CA TRP A 132 -6.75 6.91 2.99
C TRP A 132 -5.53 6.85 2.03
N ARG A 133 -4.31 7.00 2.57
CA ARG A 133 -3.03 6.95 1.82
C ARG A 133 -2.95 7.87 0.58
N PHE A 134 -3.35 9.13 0.73
CA PHE A 134 -3.55 10.10 -0.36
C PHE A 134 -2.34 10.31 -1.30
N ASN A 135 -1.13 10.07 -0.78
CA ASN A 135 0.14 10.26 -1.48
C ASN A 135 0.43 9.21 -2.56
N HIS A 136 -0.37 8.14 -2.65
CA HIS A 136 -0.15 7.10 -3.65
C HIS A 136 -0.96 7.42 -4.89
N PRO A 137 -0.36 7.45 -6.10
CA PRO A 137 -1.13 7.62 -7.32
C PRO A 137 -2.15 6.47 -7.42
N PRO A 138 -3.40 6.75 -7.81
CA PRO A 138 -4.39 5.70 -8.01
C PRO A 138 -3.85 4.69 -9.03
N ILE A 139 -3.61 3.46 -8.57
CA ILE A 139 -2.98 2.38 -9.35
C ILE A 139 -3.80 2.05 -10.62
N GLU A 140 -5.07 2.48 -10.70
CA GLU A 140 -6.03 1.99 -11.71
C GLU A 140 -6.29 2.93 -12.91
N TYR A 141 -5.55 4.02 -13.09
CA TYR A 141 -5.72 4.83 -14.33
C TYR A 141 -4.95 4.32 -15.55
N ARG A 142 -4.38 3.10 -15.50
CA ARG A 142 -3.84 2.43 -16.69
C ARG A 142 -4.27 0.97 -16.71
N VAL A 143 -5.18 0.68 -17.65
CA VAL A 143 -5.61 -0.64 -18.15
C VAL A 143 -6.83 -1.27 -17.45
N GLY A 144 -7.99 -1.22 -18.13
CA GLY A 144 -9.11 -2.16 -17.96
C GLY A 144 -10.42 -1.53 -17.47
N ASP A 145 -11.50 -1.78 -18.21
CA ASP A 145 -12.82 -1.13 -18.13
C ASP A 145 -13.66 -1.39 -16.86
N VAL A 146 -13.07 -1.94 -15.79
CA VAL A 146 -13.72 -2.10 -14.48
C VAL A 146 -12.67 -2.04 -13.39
N PRO A 147 -12.71 -1.05 -12.46
CA PRO A 147 -11.81 -1.03 -11.32
C PRO A 147 -12.03 -2.32 -10.49
N PRO A 148 -10.98 -3.08 -10.13
CA PRO A 148 -11.12 -4.12 -9.15
C PRO A 148 -11.52 -3.48 -7.82
N VAL A 149 -12.83 -3.50 -7.54
CA VAL A 149 -13.45 -3.13 -6.25
C VAL A 149 -12.63 -3.74 -5.11
N GLY A 150 -11.72 -2.98 -4.52
CA GLY A 150 -10.85 -3.46 -3.44
C GLY A 150 -9.47 -2.80 -3.28
N CYS A 151 -8.94 -2.07 -4.28
CA CYS A 151 -7.54 -1.60 -4.20
C CYS A 151 -7.33 -0.10 -3.92
N GLN A 152 -8.35 0.76 -4.03
CA GLN A 152 -8.23 2.19 -3.71
C GLN A 152 -8.96 2.55 -2.42
N LEU A 153 -8.21 3.01 -1.41
CA LEU A 153 -8.75 3.64 -0.21
C LEU A 153 -9.23 5.05 -0.57
N THR A 154 -10.49 5.20 -0.98
CA THR A 154 -11.12 6.52 -1.17
C THR A 154 -11.97 6.91 0.05
N PRO A 155 -12.27 8.20 0.26
CA PRO A 155 -13.27 8.60 1.26
C PRO A 155 -14.60 7.86 1.12
N GLU A 156 -15.09 7.68 -0.10
CA GLU A 156 -16.34 6.95 -0.39
C GLU A 156 -16.23 5.49 0.05
N TYR A 157 -15.11 4.84 -0.25
CA TYR A 157 -14.88 3.45 0.13
C TYR A 157 -14.80 3.30 1.66
N LEU A 158 -14.09 4.21 2.35
CA LEU A 158 -14.00 4.19 3.81
C LEU A 158 -15.38 4.36 4.46
N LEU A 159 -16.20 5.29 3.97
CA LEU A 159 -17.57 5.48 4.46
C LEU A 159 -18.47 4.29 4.10
N LEU A 160 -18.30 3.67 2.93
CA LEU A 160 -19.02 2.45 2.54
C LEU A 160 -18.72 1.30 3.50
N VAL A 161 -17.43 1.05 3.79
CA VAL A 161 -17.02 0.01 4.76
C VAL A 161 -17.58 0.32 6.14
N ARG A 162 -17.49 1.58 6.59
CA ARG A 162 -18.07 2.02 7.87
C ARG A 162 -19.58 1.79 7.92
N ASN A 163 -20.32 2.11 6.86
CA ASN A 163 -21.76 1.88 6.79
C ASN A 163 -22.12 0.39 6.73
N SER A 164 -21.27 -0.45 6.14
CA SER A 164 -21.46 -1.91 6.14
C SER A 164 -21.38 -2.51 7.55
N HIS A 165 -20.70 -1.84 8.48
CA HIS A 165 -20.68 -2.23 9.89
C HIS A 165 -22.01 -1.91 10.61
N LEU A 166 -22.83 -0.98 10.10
CA LEU A 166 -24.15 -0.66 10.66
C LEU A 166 -25.23 -1.65 10.21
N VAL A 167 -25.14 -2.16 8.97
CA VAL A 167 -26.10 -3.12 8.41
C VAL A 167 -25.81 -4.51 8.99
N SER A 168 -26.37 -4.76 10.18
CA SER A 168 -26.31 -6.06 10.84
C SER A 168 -27.51 -6.92 10.41
N SER A 169 -27.29 -7.94 9.58
CA SER A 169 -28.30 -8.98 9.33
C SER A 169 -28.27 -10.01 10.47
N GLY A 170 -29.44 -10.53 10.84
CA GLY A 170 -29.70 -11.31 12.07
C GLY A 170 -28.85 -12.57 12.34
N ASN A 171 -28.00 -13.02 11.41
CA ASN A 171 -27.11 -14.18 11.61
C ASN A 171 -25.79 -13.86 12.35
N MET A 172 -25.63 -12.65 12.87
CA MET A 172 -24.40 -12.12 13.46
C MET A 172 -24.00 -12.68 14.84
N LEU A 173 -24.71 -13.67 15.39
CA LEU A 173 -24.47 -14.20 16.74
C LEU A 173 -23.11 -14.89 16.97
N LYS A 174 -22.27 -15.08 15.94
CA LYS A 174 -21.00 -15.85 16.05
C LYS A 174 -19.70 -15.05 15.92
N ASP A 175 -19.69 -13.81 15.42
CA ASP A 175 -18.44 -13.04 15.22
C ASP A 175 -18.30 -11.87 16.23
N PRO A 176 -17.44 -12.00 17.27
CA PRO A 176 -17.25 -10.97 18.27
C PRO A 176 -16.61 -9.68 17.73
N ASN A 177 -15.81 -9.75 16.65
CA ASN A 177 -15.13 -8.58 16.08
C ASN A 177 -16.12 -7.70 15.32
N ARG A 178 -16.99 -8.30 14.51
CA ARG A 178 -17.98 -7.53 13.74
C ARG A 178 -19.03 -6.90 14.64
N ARG A 179 -19.44 -7.58 15.71
CA ARG A 179 -20.32 -6.99 16.76
C ARG A 179 -19.67 -5.76 17.39
N ARG A 180 -18.38 -5.83 17.71
CA ARG A 180 -17.62 -4.72 18.27
C ARG A 180 -17.54 -3.53 17.31
N LEU A 181 -17.17 -3.75 16.05
CA LEU A 181 -17.11 -2.70 15.03
C LEU A 181 -18.47 -2.01 14.83
N ALA A 182 -19.56 -2.77 14.86
CA ALA A 182 -20.93 -2.26 14.81
C ALA A 182 -21.28 -1.39 16.03
N THR A 183 -20.87 -1.78 17.25
CA THR A 183 -21.10 -0.97 18.46
C THR A 183 -20.34 0.35 18.43
N VAL A 184 -19.15 0.41 17.82
CA VAL A 184 -18.42 1.68 17.67
C VAL A 184 -19.06 2.54 16.59
N ALA A 185 -19.39 1.95 15.44
CA ALA A 185 -20.06 2.66 14.35
C ALA A 185 -21.38 3.31 14.83
N SER A 186 -22.25 2.53 15.49
CA SER A 186 -23.51 3.02 16.04
C SER A 186 -23.34 4.09 17.13
N SER A 187 -22.30 3.98 17.97
CA SER A 187 -22.00 5.01 18.98
C SER A 187 -21.54 6.34 18.37
N SER A 188 -20.87 6.31 17.21
CA SER A 188 -20.40 7.52 16.51
C SER A 188 -21.54 8.22 15.77
N SER A 189 -22.28 7.47 14.93
CA SER A 189 -23.56 7.90 14.39
C SER A 189 -24.37 6.66 13.99
N PRO A 190 -25.66 6.58 14.38
CA PRO A 190 -26.48 5.41 14.09
C PRO A 190 -26.88 5.32 12.61
N ASN A 191 -26.82 6.44 11.88
CA ASN A 191 -27.22 6.53 10.48
C ASN A 191 -26.02 6.34 9.53
N PRO A 192 -26.23 5.80 8.32
CA PRO A 192 -25.23 5.82 7.26
C PRO A 192 -24.75 7.24 6.96
N ILE A 193 -23.43 7.41 6.80
CA ILE A 193 -22.80 8.69 6.42
C ILE A 193 -22.27 8.56 5.00
N PHE A 194 -22.45 9.59 4.19
CA PHE A 194 -21.92 9.65 2.82
C PHE A 194 -21.01 10.88 2.68
N VAL A 195 -20.19 10.92 1.63
CA VAL A 195 -19.30 12.07 1.38
C VAL A 195 -20.09 13.38 1.23
N ASP A 196 -21.34 13.29 0.77
CA ASP A 196 -22.26 14.43 0.66
C ASP A 196 -22.64 15.05 2.01
N SER A 197 -22.41 14.35 3.14
CA SER A 197 -22.55 14.91 4.48
C SER A 197 -21.45 15.92 4.83
N PHE A 198 -20.39 16.02 4.02
CA PHE A 198 -19.24 16.91 4.24
C PHE A 198 -19.01 17.79 2.99
N PRO A 199 -19.83 18.83 2.78
CA PRO A 199 -19.82 19.61 1.54
C PRO A 199 -18.47 20.30 1.26
N LYS A 200 -17.79 20.88 2.26
CA LYS A 200 -16.49 21.54 2.07
C LYS A 200 -15.38 20.53 1.78
N LEU A 201 -15.32 19.43 2.52
CA LEU A 201 -14.43 18.31 2.20
C LEU A 201 -14.67 17.78 0.77
N ARG A 202 -15.94 17.63 0.35
CA ARG A 202 -16.31 17.15 -0.98
C ARG A 202 -15.80 18.09 -2.08
N VAL A 203 -15.90 19.41 -1.88
CA VAL A 203 -15.38 20.41 -2.83
C VAL A 203 -13.87 20.25 -2.98
N TRP A 204 -13.13 20.22 -1.86
CA TRP A 204 -11.68 20.01 -1.90
C TRP A 204 -11.31 18.67 -2.54
N TYR A 205 -12.00 17.58 -2.21
CA TYR A 205 -11.74 16.26 -2.78
C TYR A 205 -11.97 16.22 -4.29
N ARG A 206 -13.04 16.87 -4.79
CA ARG A 206 -13.28 17.01 -6.24
C ARG A 206 -12.21 17.86 -6.91
N GLN A 207 -11.75 18.93 -6.26
CA GLN A 207 -10.65 19.75 -6.78
C GLN A 207 -9.35 18.95 -6.85
N HIS A 208 -9.05 18.12 -5.84
CA HIS A 208 -7.93 17.18 -5.84
C HIS A 208 -8.00 16.20 -7.02
N LEU A 209 -9.16 15.56 -7.24
CA LEU A 209 -9.36 14.64 -8.37
C LEU A 209 -9.24 15.35 -9.72
N ALA A 210 -9.85 16.54 -9.87
CA ALA A 210 -9.74 17.35 -11.07
C ALA A 210 -8.28 17.77 -11.34
N CYS A 211 -7.56 18.14 -10.29
CA CYS A 211 -6.14 18.50 -10.36
C CYS A 211 -5.28 17.33 -10.80
N ILE A 212 -5.63 16.07 -10.52
CA ILE A 212 -4.95 14.89 -11.06
C ILE A 212 -5.34 14.65 -12.53
N ALA A 213 -6.61 14.81 -12.87
CA ALA A 213 -7.13 14.49 -14.20
C ALA A 213 -6.73 15.50 -15.29
N SER A 214 -6.67 16.81 -14.97
CA SER A 214 -6.41 17.87 -15.94
C SER A 214 -5.55 19.01 -15.37
N THR A 215 -4.93 19.78 -16.26
CA THR A 215 -4.24 21.03 -15.86
C THR A 215 -5.22 21.97 -15.15
N LEU A 216 -4.70 22.81 -14.26
CA LEU A 216 -5.51 23.76 -13.51
C LEU A 216 -6.26 24.67 -14.48
N CYS A 217 -7.57 24.79 -14.31
CA CYS A 217 -8.37 25.71 -15.11
C CYS A 217 -8.00 27.15 -14.74
N GLY A 218 -7.97 28.05 -15.73
CA GLY A 218 -7.67 29.46 -15.51
C GLY A 218 -8.59 30.10 -14.47
N LEU A 219 -8.01 30.86 -13.55
CA LEU A 219 -8.75 31.55 -12.50
C LEU A 219 -9.62 32.65 -13.12
N VAL A 220 -10.92 32.67 -12.78
CA VAL A 220 -11.81 33.74 -13.23
C VAL A 220 -11.61 34.97 -12.34
N ASN A 221 -11.21 36.08 -12.96
CA ASN A 221 -10.98 37.35 -12.29
C ASN A 221 -12.26 37.82 -11.56
N GLY A 222 -12.11 38.32 -10.33
CA GLY A 222 -13.20 38.85 -9.51
C GLY A 222 -13.90 37.83 -8.59
N THR A 223 -13.47 36.56 -8.57
CA THR A 223 -13.97 35.55 -7.62
C THR A 223 -13.36 35.69 -6.22
N LEU A 224 -14.04 35.17 -5.19
CA LEU A 224 -13.53 35.13 -3.80
C LEU A 224 -12.20 34.36 -3.69
N VAL A 225 -12.05 33.31 -4.52
CA VAL A 225 -10.80 32.54 -4.62
C VAL A 225 -9.66 33.42 -5.14
N CYS A 226 -9.91 34.27 -6.14
CA CYS A 226 -8.90 35.22 -6.65
C CYS A 226 -8.42 36.20 -5.58
N GLN A 227 -9.33 36.76 -4.79
CA GLN A 227 -8.95 37.64 -3.67
C GLN A 227 -8.11 36.90 -2.62
N THR A 228 -8.47 35.65 -2.34
CA THR A 228 -7.71 34.80 -1.41
C THR A 228 -6.32 34.48 -1.94
N VAL A 229 -6.18 34.19 -3.24
CA VAL A 229 -4.89 33.98 -3.90
C VAL A 229 -3.99 35.20 -3.75
N ASP A 230 -4.50 36.41 -4.02
CA ASP A 230 -3.72 37.64 -3.88
C ASP A 230 -3.28 37.89 -2.43
N VAL A 231 -4.16 37.64 -1.45
CA VAL A 231 -3.83 37.75 -0.02
C VAL A 231 -2.73 36.76 0.37
N LEU A 232 -2.80 35.52 -0.11
CA LEU A 232 -1.80 34.48 0.19
C LEU A 232 -0.46 34.77 -0.50
N LEU A 233 -0.45 35.20 -1.76
CA LEU A 233 0.77 35.60 -2.47
C LEU A 233 1.45 36.79 -1.77
N ASN A 234 0.67 37.79 -1.36
CA ASN A 234 1.19 38.91 -0.59
C ASN A 234 1.78 38.47 0.74
N MET A 235 1.14 37.55 1.46
CA MET A 235 1.68 36.98 2.69
C MET A 235 3.01 36.24 2.44
N MET A 236 3.09 35.43 1.38
CA MET A 236 4.29 34.63 1.05
C MET A 236 5.47 35.46 0.54
N PHE A 237 5.21 36.59 -0.13
CA PHE A 237 6.23 37.28 -0.94
C PHE A 237 6.35 38.79 -0.67
N LYS A 238 5.66 39.36 0.34
CA LYS A 238 5.62 40.81 0.63
C LYS A 238 6.97 41.52 0.74
N LYS A 239 8.04 40.81 1.10
CA LYS A 239 9.40 41.39 1.17
C LYS A 239 9.94 41.87 -0.18
N ILE A 240 9.34 41.44 -1.30
CA ILE A 240 9.85 41.70 -2.65
C ILE A 240 9.36 43.06 -3.20
N SER A 241 8.22 43.59 -2.72
CA SER A 241 7.66 44.85 -3.21
C SER A 241 8.18 46.12 -2.51
N GLY A 242 8.99 45.99 -1.44
CA GLY A 242 9.56 47.13 -0.72
C GLY A 242 10.95 47.57 -1.18
N GLY A 243 11.60 46.81 -2.08
CA GLY A 243 13.00 47.00 -2.46
C GLY A 243 13.26 47.72 -3.78
N SER A 244 12.22 48.16 -4.49
CA SER A 244 12.33 48.66 -5.88
C SER A 244 11.69 50.04 -6.10
N GLN A 245 11.84 50.94 -5.15
CA GLN A 245 11.72 52.39 -5.39
C GLN A 245 13.02 53.09 -5.01
N SER A 246 14.00 53.01 -5.92
CA SER A 246 15.10 53.97 -5.98
C SER A 246 14.70 55.11 -6.91
N LEU A 247 14.34 56.26 -6.34
CA LEU A 247 14.63 57.56 -6.93
C LEU A 247 14.63 58.62 -5.82
N ILE A 248 15.85 59.09 -5.52
CA ILE A 248 16.23 60.40 -4.97
C ILE A 248 15.92 60.62 -3.48
N SER A 249 16.92 60.43 -2.62
CA SER A 249 17.36 61.45 -1.66
C SER A 249 18.72 61.08 -1.04
N ILE A 250 19.50 62.12 -0.81
CA ILE A 250 20.96 62.20 -0.60
C ILE A 250 21.32 62.02 0.89
N THR A 251 22.39 61.24 1.14
CA THR A 251 23.27 61.18 2.34
C THR A 251 22.67 61.18 3.76
N SER A 252 22.99 60.13 4.54
CA SER A 252 23.95 60.16 5.66
C SER A 252 23.64 59.13 6.77
N GLY A 253 24.69 58.54 7.34
CA GLY A 253 24.75 58.17 8.76
C GLY A 253 24.19 56.81 9.20
N SER A 254 25.09 55.87 9.47
CA SER A 254 24.92 54.66 10.28
C SER A 254 24.17 54.86 11.61
N SER A 255 23.38 53.87 12.05
CA SER A 255 23.45 53.27 13.41
C SER A 255 22.43 52.13 13.60
N SER A 256 22.93 50.97 14.02
CA SER A 256 22.19 49.87 14.61
C SER A 256 21.62 50.28 15.97
N SER A 257 20.30 50.15 16.18
CA SER A 257 19.74 50.04 17.52
C SER A 257 18.47 49.19 17.53
N SER A 258 18.46 48.26 18.47
CA SER A 258 17.39 47.34 18.84
C SER A 258 16.40 48.00 19.80
N GLY A 259 15.10 47.82 19.56
CA GLY A 259 14.01 48.13 20.51
C GLY A 259 12.65 47.88 19.84
N THR A 260 12.08 46.67 19.97
CA THR A 260 10.96 46.32 20.86
C THR A 260 9.61 46.95 20.51
N GLY A 261 8.69 46.09 20.07
CA GLY A 261 7.31 46.09 20.56
C GLY A 261 6.25 46.63 19.61
N SER A 262 5.37 45.72 19.17
CA SER A 262 4.00 45.98 18.71
C SER A 262 3.82 46.49 17.29
N GLU A 263 3.85 45.57 16.30
CA GLU A 263 2.90 45.62 15.15
C GLU A 263 2.79 44.31 14.32
N ASP A 264 3.12 43.13 14.85
CA ASP A 264 3.12 41.87 14.06
C ASP A 264 1.74 41.19 13.91
N THR A 265 0.67 41.70 14.55
CA THR A 265 -0.64 41.02 14.59
C THR A 265 -1.51 41.24 13.33
N SER A 266 -1.09 42.11 12.40
CA SER A 266 -1.87 42.51 11.21
C SER A 266 -1.56 41.72 9.92
N LEU A 267 -0.61 40.78 9.96
CA LEU A 267 -0.03 40.16 8.74
C LEU A 267 -0.62 38.80 8.33
N ARG A 268 -1.39 38.12 9.19
CA ARG A 268 -1.93 36.79 8.90
C ARG A 268 -3.36 36.85 8.34
N PRO A 269 -3.66 36.14 7.23
CA PRO A 269 -5.01 36.11 6.68
C PRO A 269 -6.02 35.57 7.69
N LYS A 270 -7.12 36.30 7.91
CA LYS A 270 -8.23 35.87 8.75
C LYS A 270 -9.27 35.10 7.93
N LEU A 271 -8.85 33.97 7.35
CA LEU A 271 -9.69 33.13 6.50
C LEU A 271 -9.90 31.73 7.12
N PRO A 272 -11.08 31.11 6.90
CA PRO A 272 -11.31 29.70 7.19
C PRO A 272 -10.31 28.80 6.46
N ALA A 273 -9.99 27.65 7.05
CA ALA A 273 -8.97 26.77 6.49
C ALA A 273 -9.38 26.20 5.12
N TRP A 274 -10.68 25.90 4.92
CA TRP A 274 -11.17 25.39 3.63
C TRP A 274 -10.98 26.39 2.49
N ASP A 275 -11.24 27.67 2.74
CA ASP A 275 -11.12 28.72 1.72
C ASP A 275 -9.63 28.93 1.35
N ILE A 276 -8.72 28.79 2.31
CA ILE A 276 -7.27 28.77 2.05
C ILE A 276 -6.91 27.55 1.19
N LEU A 277 -7.35 26.34 1.56
CA LEU A 277 -7.03 25.12 0.81
C LEU A 277 -7.53 25.14 -0.65
N GLU A 278 -8.67 25.77 -0.91
CA GLU A 278 -9.22 25.94 -2.26
C GLU A 278 -8.35 26.84 -3.13
N ALA A 279 -7.72 27.87 -2.54
CA ALA A 279 -6.84 28.81 -3.24
C ALA A 279 -5.41 28.30 -3.44
N VAL A 280 -4.92 27.40 -2.60
CA VAL A 280 -3.52 26.90 -2.61
C VAL A 280 -3.04 26.41 -3.99
N PRO A 281 -3.79 25.62 -4.80
CA PRO A 281 -3.29 25.17 -6.10
C PRO A 281 -2.92 26.32 -7.02
N PHE A 282 -3.73 27.39 -7.04
CA PHE A 282 -3.51 28.58 -7.86
C PHE A 282 -2.30 29.39 -7.37
N VAL A 283 -2.15 29.53 -6.04
CA VAL A 283 -1.00 30.20 -5.44
C VAL A 283 0.30 29.47 -5.79
N VAL A 284 0.30 28.14 -5.68
CA VAL A 284 1.47 27.30 -5.97
C VAL A 284 1.81 27.32 -7.46
N ASP A 285 0.80 27.26 -8.34
CA ASP A 285 0.99 27.38 -9.79
C ASP A 285 1.60 28.74 -10.18
N ALA A 286 1.05 29.83 -9.65
CA ALA A 286 1.58 31.17 -9.88
C ALA A 286 3.02 31.32 -9.39
N ALA A 287 3.34 30.78 -8.20
CA ALA A 287 4.68 30.82 -7.63
C ALA A 287 5.69 29.99 -8.44
N LEU A 288 5.31 28.77 -8.87
CA LEU A 288 6.14 27.95 -9.75
C LEU A 288 6.35 28.61 -11.11
N THR A 289 5.30 29.19 -11.69
CA THR A 289 5.37 29.91 -12.96
C THR A 289 6.31 31.11 -12.85
N ALA A 290 6.19 31.91 -11.78
CA ALA A 290 7.09 33.04 -11.54
C ALA A 290 8.55 32.59 -11.41
N CYS A 291 8.79 31.47 -10.72
CA CYS A 291 10.12 30.89 -10.57
C CYS A 291 10.69 30.36 -11.90
N ALA A 292 9.88 29.66 -12.69
CA ALA A 292 10.27 29.15 -14.00
C ALA A 292 10.64 30.27 -15.00
N HIS A 293 10.03 31.45 -14.86
CA HIS A 293 10.32 32.63 -15.66
C HIS A 293 11.40 33.54 -15.05
N GLY A 294 12.04 33.13 -13.95
CA GLY A 294 13.11 33.89 -13.30
C GLY A 294 12.65 35.17 -12.58
N ARG A 295 11.32 35.38 -12.40
CA ARG A 295 10.79 36.52 -11.63
C ARG A 295 10.93 36.32 -10.12
N LEU A 296 11.10 35.07 -9.70
CA LEU A 296 11.19 34.66 -8.30
C LEU A 296 12.33 33.65 -8.14
N SER A 297 13.24 33.90 -7.22
CA SER A 297 14.38 33.01 -7.01
C SER A 297 13.94 31.69 -6.35
N PRO A 298 14.62 30.56 -6.58
CA PRO A 298 14.27 29.29 -5.92
C PRO A 298 14.27 29.37 -4.38
N ARG A 299 15.13 30.25 -3.81
CA ARG A 299 15.16 30.50 -2.36
C ARG A 299 13.89 31.19 -1.89
N GLU A 300 13.44 32.23 -2.59
CA GLU A 300 12.19 32.92 -2.31
C GLU A 300 10.99 31.98 -2.44
N LEU A 301 10.99 31.11 -3.46
CA LEU A 301 9.93 30.11 -3.65
C LEU A 301 9.83 29.19 -2.44
N CYS A 302 10.99 28.66 -2.02
CA CYS A 302 11.08 27.78 -0.87
C CYS A 302 10.62 28.47 0.42
N THR A 303 11.04 29.71 0.66
CA THR A 303 10.60 30.48 1.85
C THR A 303 9.11 30.79 1.80
N GLY A 304 8.56 31.19 0.66
CA GLY A 304 7.13 31.46 0.53
C GLY A 304 6.28 30.20 0.76
N LEU A 305 6.67 29.07 0.17
CA LEU A 305 6.00 27.78 0.41
C LEU A 305 6.10 27.35 1.89
N LYS A 306 7.24 27.63 2.52
CA LYS A 306 7.44 27.39 3.95
C LYS A 306 6.53 28.28 4.80
N ASP A 307 6.42 29.57 4.50
CA ASP A 307 5.57 30.51 5.23
C ASP A 307 4.10 30.10 5.15
N LEU A 308 3.63 29.65 3.97
CA LEU A 308 2.29 29.10 3.77
C LEU A 308 2.06 27.82 4.59
N ALA A 309 3.00 26.88 4.57
CA ALA A 309 2.92 25.64 5.33
C ALA A 309 3.00 25.87 6.84
N ASP A 310 3.85 26.80 7.30
CA ASP A 310 4.00 27.15 8.72
C ASP A 310 2.77 27.91 9.22
N PHE A 311 2.10 28.70 8.37
CA PHE A 311 0.82 29.34 8.65
C PHE A 311 -0.33 28.32 8.76
N LEU A 312 -0.50 27.47 7.74
CA LEU A 312 -1.52 26.42 7.71
C LEU A 312 -0.89 25.09 7.28
N PRO A 313 -0.53 24.19 8.23
CA PRO A 313 0.13 22.92 7.91
C PRO A 313 -0.68 22.02 6.95
N ALA A 314 -2.01 22.11 6.98
CA ALA A 314 -2.90 21.41 6.04
C ALA A 314 -2.62 21.75 4.56
N SER A 315 -2.09 22.94 4.26
CA SER A 315 -1.79 23.38 2.89
C SER A 315 -0.77 22.48 2.19
N LEU A 316 0.12 21.81 2.94
CA LEU A 316 1.06 20.82 2.40
C LEU A 316 0.36 19.71 1.62
N ALA A 317 -0.85 19.32 2.01
CA ALA A 317 -1.62 18.31 1.30
C ALA A 317 -1.97 18.76 -0.12
N THR A 318 -2.44 20.01 -0.25
CA THR A 318 -2.80 20.59 -1.54
C THR A 318 -1.56 20.88 -2.38
N ILE A 319 -0.46 21.34 -1.77
CA ILE A 319 0.85 21.48 -2.45
C ILE A 319 1.30 20.12 -3.02
N VAL A 320 1.27 19.07 -2.20
CA VAL A 320 1.63 17.71 -2.62
C VAL A 320 0.74 17.22 -3.75
N SER A 321 -0.58 17.42 -3.64
CA SER A 321 -1.53 17.07 -4.69
C SER A 321 -1.16 17.74 -6.01
N TYR A 322 -0.94 19.05 -5.98
CA TYR A 322 -0.60 19.83 -7.16
C TYR A 322 0.73 19.37 -7.78
N PHE A 323 1.79 19.29 -6.96
CA PHE A 323 3.11 18.82 -7.43
C PHE A 323 3.06 17.40 -7.99
N SER A 324 2.30 16.50 -7.37
CA SER A 324 2.17 15.12 -7.85
C SER A 324 1.53 15.06 -9.23
N ALA A 325 0.49 15.86 -9.45
CA ALA A 325 -0.16 15.95 -10.74
C ALA A 325 0.76 16.55 -11.82
N GLU A 326 1.44 17.66 -11.51
CA GLU A 326 2.31 18.36 -12.45
C GLU A 326 3.57 17.57 -12.83
N VAL A 327 4.17 16.85 -11.87
CA VAL A 327 5.29 15.94 -12.15
C VAL A 327 4.83 14.77 -13.03
N THR A 328 3.65 14.22 -12.78
CA THR A 328 3.09 13.13 -13.60
C THR A 328 2.81 13.59 -15.03
N ARG A 329 2.40 14.85 -15.22
CA ARG A 329 2.22 15.45 -16.55
C ARG A 329 3.53 15.73 -17.28
N GLY A 330 4.61 16.03 -16.55
CA GLY A 330 5.91 16.31 -17.14
C GLY A 330 5.97 17.62 -17.96
N VAL A 331 5.11 18.59 -17.65
CA VAL A 331 5.00 19.87 -18.39
C VAL A 331 6.11 20.85 -18.01
N TRP A 332 6.62 20.76 -16.79
CA TRP A 332 7.63 21.68 -16.27
C TRP A 332 9.04 21.35 -16.77
N LYS A 333 9.77 22.38 -17.19
CA LYS A 333 11.18 22.23 -17.56
C LYS A 333 12.00 21.74 -16.34
N PRO A 334 12.93 20.79 -16.54
CA PRO A 334 13.80 20.34 -15.47
C PRO A 334 14.77 21.43 -15.02
N VAL A 335 15.22 21.38 -13.77
CA VAL A 335 16.19 22.31 -13.18
C VAL A 335 17.46 21.59 -12.71
N PHE A 336 18.58 22.32 -12.73
CA PHE A 336 19.88 21.82 -12.29
C PHE A 336 20.10 22.01 -10.79
N MET A 337 20.45 20.93 -10.10
CA MET A 337 20.76 20.90 -8.68
C MET A 337 22.24 21.29 -8.45
N ASN A 338 22.57 22.56 -8.71
CA ASN A 338 23.94 23.08 -8.85
C ASN A 338 24.61 23.57 -7.54
N GLY A 339 23.85 23.76 -6.47
CA GLY A 339 24.31 24.27 -5.17
C GLY A 339 24.22 25.79 -5.02
N THR A 340 24.01 26.54 -6.10
CA THR A 340 23.83 28.01 -6.05
C THR A 340 22.34 28.35 -5.93
N ASP A 341 21.56 27.89 -6.90
CA ASP A 341 20.13 28.16 -7.02
C ASP A 341 19.32 27.08 -6.29
N TRP A 342 19.69 25.82 -6.53
CA TRP A 342 19.08 24.63 -5.95
C TRP A 342 20.11 23.83 -5.13
N PRO A 343 19.72 23.08 -4.09
CA PRO A 343 20.66 22.35 -3.25
C PRO A 343 21.38 21.24 -4.05
N SER A 344 22.69 21.05 -3.84
CA SER A 344 23.49 20.10 -4.65
C SER A 344 23.60 18.69 -4.01
N PRO A 345 23.28 17.60 -4.74
CA PRO A 345 23.47 16.23 -4.26
C PRO A 345 24.90 15.70 -4.45
N ALA A 346 25.79 16.47 -5.11
CA ALA A 346 27.08 15.98 -5.63
C ALA A 346 27.97 15.29 -4.57
N ALA A 347 27.92 15.74 -3.31
CA ALA A 347 28.71 15.17 -2.23
C ALA A 347 28.38 13.71 -1.90
N ASN A 348 27.13 13.27 -2.09
CA ASN A 348 26.66 11.95 -1.65
C ASN A 348 26.10 11.08 -2.78
N LEU A 349 25.89 11.63 -3.98
CA LEU A 349 25.18 10.93 -5.06
C LEU A 349 25.89 9.64 -5.49
N SER A 350 27.20 9.69 -5.74
CA SER A 350 27.99 8.51 -6.12
C SER A 350 27.94 7.40 -5.06
N ASN A 351 28.07 7.77 -3.78
CA ASN A 351 27.97 6.82 -2.68
C ASN A 351 26.56 6.20 -2.61
N VAL A 352 25.50 7.00 -2.72
CA VAL A 352 24.12 6.50 -2.73
C VAL A 352 23.89 5.51 -3.88
N GLU A 353 24.35 5.84 -5.09
CA GLU A 353 24.25 4.95 -6.26
C GLU A 353 25.03 3.64 -6.06
N GLU A 354 26.22 3.69 -5.48
CA GLU A 354 27.01 2.50 -5.16
C GLU A 354 26.32 1.61 -4.10
N GLN A 355 25.74 2.21 -3.06
CA GLN A 355 24.98 1.47 -2.05
C GLN A 355 23.71 0.84 -2.65
N ILE A 356 23.02 1.52 -3.57
CA ILE A 356 21.89 0.93 -4.32
C ILE A 356 22.36 -0.29 -5.10
N LYS A 357 23.50 -0.20 -5.82
CA LYS A 357 24.08 -1.35 -6.55
C LYS A 357 24.40 -2.52 -5.61
N LYS A 358 24.95 -2.25 -4.42
CA LYS A 358 25.21 -3.28 -3.40
C LYS A 358 23.93 -3.96 -2.92
N ILE A 359 22.86 -3.20 -2.68
CA ILE A 359 21.55 -3.75 -2.28
C ILE A 359 20.99 -4.65 -3.38
N LEU A 360 21.04 -4.22 -4.65
CA LEU A 360 20.53 -5.00 -5.78
C LEU A 360 21.32 -6.29 -5.97
N ALA A 361 22.65 -6.20 -5.95
CA ALA A 361 23.54 -7.36 -6.07
C ALA A 361 23.31 -8.39 -4.95
N ALA A 362 23.11 -7.94 -3.70
CA ALA A 362 22.78 -8.82 -2.58
C ALA A 362 21.45 -9.57 -2.77
N THR A 363 20.51 -9.01 -3.54
CA THR A 363 19.25 -9.66 -3.89
C THR A 363 19.32 -10.48 -5.18
N GLY A 364 20.49 -10.66 -5.78
CA GLY A 364 20.67 -11.39 -7.04
C GLY A 364 20.10 -10.64 -8.27
N VAL A 365 19.94 -9.32 -8.16
CA VAL A 365 19.49 -8.46 -9.26
C VAL A 365 20.71 -7.76 -9.84
N ASP A 366 20.96 -7.99 -11.13
CA ASP A 366 22.02 -7.35 -11.89
C ASP A 366 21.39 -6.40 -12.92
N VAL A 367 21.78 -5.13 -12.84
CA VAL A 367 21.25 -4.06 -13.69
C VAL A 367 22.44 -3.47 -14.44
N PRO A 368 22.45 -3.50 -15.79
CA PRO A 368 23.52 -2.91 -16.58
C PRO A 368 23.71 -1.47 -16.14
N SER A 369 24.98 -1.05 -15.98
CA SER A 369 25.39 0.15 -15.25
C SER A 369 24.35 1.25 -15.34
N LEU A 370 23.58 1.42 -14.25
CA LEU A 370 22.71 2.58 -14.02
C LEU A 370 23.55 3.78 -14.46
N ALA A 371 23.19 4.38 -15.60
CA ALA A 371 24.10 5.22 -16.38
C ALA A 371 24.84 6.11 -15.40
N ALA A 372 26.15 5.85 -15.24
CA ALA A 372 26.94 6.60 -14.28
C ALA A 372 26.67 8.05 -14.65
N GLY A 373 26.11 8.82 -13.71
CA GLY A 373 26.02 10.25 -13.88
C GLY A 373 27.45 10.68 -14.18
N GLY A 374 27.74 10.91 -15.46
CA GLY A 374 28.95 11.59 -15.86
C GLY A 374 28.99 12.92 -15.12
N SER A 375 30.06 13.66 -15.30
CA SER A 375 30.26 15.02 -14.78
C SER A 375 29.14 16.06 -15.05
N SER A 376 27.99 15.66 -15.62
CA SER A 376 26.77 16.44 -15.76
C SER A 376 26.04 16.66 -14.42
N PRO A 377 25.60 17.90 -14.13
CA PRO A 377 24.86 18.23 -12.91
C PRO A 377 23.53 17.47 -12.82
N ALA A 378 23.17 17.03 -11.61
CA ALA A 378 21.93 16.33 -11.31
C ALA A 378 20.70 17.20 -11.65
N ILE A 379 19.67 16.59 -12.24
CA ILE A 379 18.48 17.28 -12.74
C ILE A 379 17.23 16.75 -12.04
N LEU A 380 16.33 17.65 -11.65
CA LEU A 380 14.99 17.31 -11.13
C LEU A 380 13.90 18.11 -11.87
N PRO A 381 12.67 17.58 -12.04
CA PRO A 381 11.52 18.40 -12.42
C PRO A 381 11.31 19.57 -11.43
N LEU A 382 10.98 20.76 -11.92
CA LEU A 382 10.84 21.96 -11.08
C LEU A 382 9.95 21.76 -9.84
N PRO A 383 8.73 21.17 -9.93
CA PRO A 383 7.91 20.96 -8.74
C PRO A 383 8.55 20.01 -7.72
N LEU A 384 9.27 18.97 -8.18
CA LEU A 384 10.00 18.05 -7.31
C LEU A 384 11.20 18.74 -6.65
N ALA A 385 11.92 19.60 -7.38
CA ALA A 385 13.02 20.41 -6.86
C ALA A 385 12.54 21.39 -5.78
N ALA A 386 11.42 22.08 -6.02
CA ALA A 386 10.76 22.94 -5.05
C ALA A 386 10.35 22.16 -3.80
N PHE A 387 9.77 20.97 -3.98
CA PHE A 387 9.30 20.15 -2.87
C PHE A 387 10.44 19.59 -2.02
N VAL A 388 11.47 19.00 -2.61
CA VAL A 388 12.63 18.52 -1.84
C VAL A 388 13.28 19.69 -1.09
N SER A 389 13.43 20.85 -1.73
CA SER A 389 14.00 22.06 -1.12
C SER A 389 13.19 22.54 0.08
N LEU A 390 11.86 22.55 -0.02
CA LEU A 390 10.96 22.86 1.09
C LEU A 390 11.15 21.88 2.24
N THR A 391 11.10 20.58 1.95
CA THR A 391 11.12 19.55 2.99
C THR A 391 12.45 19.51 3.74
N ILE A 392 13.58 19.74 3.07
CA ILE A 392 14.90 19.85 3.71
C ILE A 392 15.08 21.16 4.50
N THR A 393 14.12 22.08 4.56
CA THR A 393 14.19 23.22 5.50
C THR A 393 13.79 22.83 6.93
N TYR A 394 12.88 21.85 7.09
CA TYR A 394 12.32 21.47 8.38
C TYR A 394 13.32 20.74 9.27
N LYS A 395 13.45 21.16 10.55
CA LYS A 395 14.34 20.51 11.52
C LYS A 395 13.82 19.11 11.88
N LEU A 396 14.66 18.27 12.48
CA LEU A 396 14.30 16.92 12.92
C LEU A 396 13.78 16.90 14.37
N ASP A 397 13.06 17.95 14.77
CA ASP A 397 12.46 18.09 16.11
C ASP A 397 10.98 17.67 16.13
N LYS A 398 10.41 17.54 17.33
CA LYS A 398 9.01 17.14 17.52
C LYS A 398 8.03 18.13 16.86
N ALA A 399 8.35 19.42 16.85
CA ALA A 399 7.52 20.47 16.26
C ALA A 399 7.43 20.33 14.73
N SER A 400 8.55 20.00 14.07
CA SER A 400 8.59 19.84 12.61
C SER A 400 8.09 18.46 12.14
N GLN A 401 8.03 17.49 13.05
CA GLN A 401 7.61 16.12 12.73
C GLN A 401 6.21 16.06 12.12
N ARG A 402 5.29 16.96 12.52
CA ARG A 402 3.94 17.04 11.95
C ARG A 402 3.93 17.31 10.43
N PHE A 403 4.87 18.13 9.94
CA PHE A 403 5.01 18.43 8.52
C PHE A 403 5.66 17.27 7.76
N LEU A 404 6.77 16.75 8.30
CA LEU A 404 7.52 15.66 7.69
C LEU A 404 6.73 14.34 7.62
N ASN A 405 5.83 14.11 8.58
CA ASN A 405 4.95 12.95 8.56
C ASN A 405 3.99 12.93 7.35
N LEU A 406 3.65 14.09 6.78
CA LEU A 406 2.82 14.20 5.57
C LEU A 406 3.70 14.29 4.32
N ALA A 407 4.70 15.18 4.35
CA ALA A 407 5.51 15.51 3.19
C ALA A 407 6.58 14.45 2.86
N GLY A 408 7.10 13.73 3.85
CA GLY A 408 8.12 12.69 3.65
C GLY A 408 7.63 11.54 2.76
N PRO A 409 6.54 10.84 3.14
CA PRO A 409 5.97 9.77 2.31
C PRO A 409 5.51 10.28 0.93
N ALA A 410 5.01 11.52 0.86
CA ALA A 410 4.65 12.17 -0.41
C ALA A 410 5.87 12.34 -1.32
N LEU A 411 6.98 12.85 -0.78
CA LEU A 411 8.21 13.10 -1.51
C LEU A 411 8.81 11.79 -2.02
N GLU A 412 8.80 10.75 -1.18
CA GLU A 412 9.25 9.40 -1.53
C GLU A 412 8.41 8.80 -2.67
N SER A 413 7.08 8.96 -2.62
CA SER A 413 6.16 8.52 -3.68
C SER A 413 6.38 9.29 -4.98
N LEU A 414 6.47 10.62 -4.90
CA LEU A 414 6.67 11.51 -6.04
C LEU A 414 8.00 11.27 -6.75
N ALA A 415 9.09 11.23 -5.98
CA ALA A 415 10.44 11.02 -6.50
C ALA A 415 10.58 9.59 -7.07
N ALA A 416 9.91 8.60 -6.48
CA ALA A 416 9.83 7.28 -7.06
C ALA A 416 9.02 7.28 -8.36
N GLY A 417 7.95 8.05 -8.50
CA GLY A 417 7.19 8.14 -9.76
C GLY A 417 7.99 8.69 -10.96
N CYS A 418 9.10 9.37 -10.70
CA CYS A 418 9.96 10.00 -11.71
C CYS A 418 10.99 9.04 -12.31
N PRO A 419 11.53 9.35 -13.51
CA PRO A 419 12.67 8.62 -14.06
C PRO A 419 13.89 8.63 -13.14
N TRP A 420 14.67 7.55 -13.20
CA TRP A 420 16.01 7.52 -12.60
C TRP A 420 16.85 8.70 -13.15
N PRO A 421 17.65 9.43 -12.33
CA PRO A 421 18.00 9.20 -10.92
C PRO A 421 17.27 10.12 -9.90
N CYS A 422 16.00 10.50 -10.12
CA CYS A 422 15.31 11.47 -9.25
C CYS A 422 15.28 11.08 -7.75
N MET A 423 14.90 9.84 -7.43
CA MET A 423 14.87 9.37 -6.04
C MET A 423 16.28 9.23 -5.41
N PRO A 424 17.31 8.71 -6.12
CA PRO A 424 18.69 8.82 -5.66
C PRO A 424 19.11 10.25 -5.31
N ILE A 425 18.80 11.24 -6.16
CA ILE A 425 19.09 12.66 -5.88
C ILE A 425 18.40 13.12 -4.60
N VAL A 426 17.10 12.82 -4.43
CA VAL A 426 16.35 13.16 -3.21
C VAL A 426 16.95 12.50 -1.97
N ALA A 427 17.33 11.22 -2.06
CA ALA A 427 18.00 10.50 -0.99
C ALA A 427 19.35 11.15 -0.65
N SER A 428 20.16 11.53 -1.65
CA SER A 428 21.44 12.22 -1.45
C SER A 428 21.28 13.55 -0.73
N LEU A 429 20.29 14.37 -1.08
CA LEU A 429 20.01 15.63 -0.40
C LEU A 429 19.56 15.41 1.06
N TRP A 430 18.67 14.45 1.29
CA TRP A 430 18.20 14.16 2.64
C TRP A 430 19.26 13.50 3.52
N THR A 431 20.13 12.66 2.98
CA THR A 431 21.24 12.04 3.73
C THR A 431 22.26 13.07 4.22
N GLN A 432 22.46 14.17 3.49
CA GLN A 432 23.29 15.29 3.96
C GLN A 432 22.71 15.92 5.24
N LYS A 433 21.38 16.03 5.32
CA LYS A 433 20.69 16.61 6.48
C LYS A 433 20.50 15.62 7.63
N ALA A 434 20.17 14.37 7.32
CA ALA A 434 19.68 13.37 8.27
C ALA A 434 20.47 12.06 8.09
N LYS A 435 21.74 12.04 8.54
CA LYS A 435 22.59 10.84 8.43
C LYS A 435 21.94 9.58 9.02
N ARG A 436 21.19 9.70 10.11
CA ARG A 436 20.46 8.59 10.75
C ARG A 436 19.40 7.91 9.85
N TRP A 437 18.96 8.58 8.78
CA TRP A 437 17.97 8.06 7.85
C TRP A 437 18.59 7.57 6.55
N SER A 438 19.93 7.56 6.43
CA SER A 438 20.64 7.19 5.21
C SER A 438 20.18 5.85 4.67
N ASP A 439 20.18 4.83 5.53
CA ASP A 439 19.93 3.46 5.11
C ASP A 439 18.49 3.31 4.62
N PHE A 440 17.53 3.89 5.35
CA PHE A 440 16.12 3.92 4.96
C PHE A 440 15.91 4.61 3.61
N LEU A 441 16.55 5.76 3.38
CA LEU A 441 16.40 6.54 2.15
C LEU A 441 17.05 5.85 0.96
N VAL A 442 18.26 5.30 1.13
CA VAL A 442 18.98 4.53 0.11
C VAL A 442 18.20 3.28 -0.27
N PHE A 443 17.66 2.57 0.72
CA PHE A 443 16.80 1.41 0.48
C PHE A 443 15.48 1.78 -0.19
N SER A 444 14.89 2.92 0.17
CA SER A 444 13.70 3.43 -0.53
C SER A 444 14.03 3.84 -1.96
N ALA A 445 15.23 4.34 -2.23
CA ALA A 445 15.69 4.71 -3.57
C ALA A 445 15.96 3.48 -4.46
N SER A 446 16.45 2.37 -3.91
CA SER A 446 16.73 1.16 -4.70
C SER A 446 15.48 0.59 -5.38
N ARG A 447 14.29 0.81 -4.81
CA ARG A 447 13.01 0.37 -5.40
C ARG A 447 12.75 0.99 -6.78
N THR A 448 13.31 2.16 -7.06
CA THR A 448 13.03 2.90 -8.30
C THR A 448 13.59 2.23 -9.55
N VAL A 449 14.59 1.36 -9.37
CA VAL A 449 15.18 0.58 -10.45
C VAL A 449 14.19 -0.41 -11.07
N PHE A 450 13.20 -0.85 -10.30
CA PHE A 450 12.21 -1.83 -10.74
C PHE A 450 10.99 -1.24 -11.47
N LEU A 451 10.80 0.09 -11.43
CA LEU A 451 9.57 0.75 -11.90
C LEU A 451 9.30 0.57 -13.40
N ASN A 452 10.37 0.58 -14.19
CA ASN A 452 10.30 0.43 -15.65
C ASN A 452 11.21 -0.70 -16.16
N ASN A 453 11.74 -1.54 -15.27
CA ASN A 453 12.63 -2.63 -15.62
C ASN A 453 12.00 -3.97 -15.23
N ASN A 454 11.15 -4.50 -16.12
CA ASN A 454 10.49 -5.79 -15.92
C ASN A 454 11.51 -6.91 -15.73
N HIS A 455 12.67 -6.85 -16.40
CA HIS A 455 13.74 -7.84 -16.23
C HIS A 455 14.31 -7.85 -14.79
N ALA A 456 14.52 -6.69 -14.18
CA ALA A 456 14.92 -6.61 -12.77
C ALA A 456 13.87 -7.21 -11.84
N VAL A 457 12.57 -7.00 -12.13
CA VAL A 457 11.46 -7.61 -11.38
C VAL A 457 11.49 -9.14 -11.52
N ILE A 458 11.69 -9.66 -12.73
CA ILE A 458 11.80 -11.11 -13.00
C ILE A 458 12.99 -11.71 -12.23
N GLN A 459 14.16 -11.06 -12.26
CA GLN A 459 15.33 -11.48 -11.49
C GLN A 459 15.04 -11.51 -9.98
N LEU A 460 14.36 -10.47 -9.45
CA LEU A 460 14.00 -10.42 -8.04
C LEU A 460 13.03 -11.54 -7.64
N LEU A 461 12.03 -11.82 -8.50
CA LEU A 461 11.12 -12.96 -8.31
C LEU A 461 11.90 -14.28 -8.29
N LYS A 462 12.79 -14.50 -9.26
CA LYS A 462 13.66 -15.67 -9.31
C LYS A 462 14.50 -15.82 -8.04
N SER A 463 15.06 -14.72 -7.54
CA SER A 463 15.78 -14.71 -6.26
C SER A 463 14.90 -15.05 -5.06
N CYS A 464 13.62 -14.63 -5.05
CA CYS A 464 12.67 -15.03 -4.01
C CYS A 464 12.41 -16.54 -4.02
N PHE A 465 12.21 -17.14 -5.21
CA PHE A 465 12.06 -18.60 -5.36
C PHE A 465 13.33 -19.34 -4.91
N ASN A 466 14.50 -18.90 -5.38
CA ASN A 466 15.78 -19.51 -5.05
C ASN A 466 16.09 -19.45 -3.55
N ALA A 467 15.87 -18.30 -2.90
CA ALA A 467 16.08 -18.13 -1.46
C ALA A 467 15.11 -19.01 -0.65
N THR A 468 13.84 -19.07 -1.03
CA THR A 468 12.83 -19.88 -0.34
C THR A 468 13.09 -21.37 -0.49
N LEU A 469 13.51 -21.82 -1.67
CA LEU A 469 13.71 -23.24 -1.95
C LEU A 469 15.13 -23.73 -1.59
N GLY A 470 16.07 -22.80 -1.37
CA GLY A 470 17.47 -23.11 -1.09
C GLY A 470 18.20 -23.68 -2.30
N LEU A 471 17.92 -23.16 -3.50
CA LEU A 471 18.46 -23.66 -4.78
C LEU A 471 19.85 -23.09 -5.13
N ASN A 472 20.36 -22.13 -4.35
CA ASN A 472 21.67 -21.51 -4.60
C ASN A 472 22.83 -22.37 -4.07
N SER A 473 23.83 -22.58 -4.93
CA SER A 473 24.97 -23.48 -4.75
C SER A 473 26.22 -22.79 -4.18
N SER A 474 26.21 -22.36 -2.92
CA SER A 474 27.45 -22.03 -2.20
C SER A 474 27.37 -22.41 -0.72
N SER A 475 28.16 -23.44 -0.36
CA SER A 475 28.56 -23.90 0.98
C SER A 475 27.50 -24.13 2.09
N ILE A 476 27.31 -25.41 2.44
CA ILE A 476 27.23 -26.02 3.80
C ILE A 476 26.15 -25.50 4.80
N SER A 477 25.38 -24.43 4.53
CA SER A 477 24.30 -23.97 5.41
C SER A 477 23.05 -23.40 4.71
N SER A 478 22.69 -23.87 3.50
CA SER A 478 21.48 -23.39 2.81
C SER A 478 20.19 -24.03 3.33
N ASN A 479 19.84 -23.75 4.59
CA ASN A 479 18.46 -23.92 5.04
C ASN A 479 17.63 -22.81 4.37
N GLY A 480 16.99 -23.13 3.24
CA GLY A 480 16.01 -22.25 2.61
C GLY A 480 14.82 -21.94 3.55
N GLY A 481 13.78 -21.33 3.00
CA GLY A 481 12.54 -21.04 3.71
C GLY A 481 12.38 -19.55 4.02
N ILE A 482 11.45 -19.25 4.94
CA ILE A 482 11.00 -17.88 5.20
C ILE A 482 12.15 -17.01 5.77
N GLY A 483 13.04 -17.60 6.58
CA GLY A 483 14.21 -16.90 7.11
C GLY A 483 15.19 -16.46 6.00
N ALA A 484 15.35 -17.24 4.94
CA ALA A 484 16.17 -16.85 3.78
C ALA A 484 15.44 -15.84 2.87
N LEU A 485 14.12 -15.94 2.75
CA LEU A 485 13.30 -15.02 1.95
C LEU A 485 13.23 -13.62 2.59
N LEU A 486 13.02 -13.56 3.90
CA LEU A 486 12.77 -12.32 4.64
C LEU A 486 13.97 -11.86 5.49
N GLY A 487 14.96 -12.71 5.76
CA GLY A 487 16.12 -12.34 6.59
C GLY A 487 15.74 -11.91 8.01
N HIS A 488 16.65 -11.17 8.66
CA HIS A 488 16.45 -10.60 10.00
C HIS A 488 15.88 -9.16 9.98
N GLY A 489 15.28 -8.73 8.88
CA GLY A 489 14.78 -7.36 8.72
C GLY A 489 15.84 -6.39 8.20
N PHE A 490 15.38 -5.22 7.73
CA PHE A 490 16.25 -4.10 7.37
C PHE A 490 16.67 -3.36 8.65
N GLY A 491 17.97 -3.22 8.93
CA GLY A 491 18.50 -2.44 10.06
C GLY A 491 18.92 -3.21 11.32
N SER A 492 19.13 -4.52 11.26
CA SER A 492 19.42 -5.36 12.44
C SER A 492 20.86 -5.29 13.00
N HIS A 493 21.65 -4.22 12.78
CA HIS A 493 23.02 -4.16 13.32
C HIS A 493 23.41 -2.86 14.04
N PHE A 494 23.99 -3.08 15.22
CA PHE A 494 24.68 -2.13 16.11
C PHE A 494 26.06 -1.68 15.59
N TYR A 495 26.47 -2.07 14.38
CA TYR A 495 27.79 -1.74 13.80
C TYR A 495 27.69 -1.39 12.31
N GLY A 496 27.42 -0.10 12.03
CA GLY A 496 28.00 0.68 10.94
C GLY A 496 28.12 0.12 9.51
N GLY A 497 27.20 -0.69 9.00
CA GLY A 497 27.17 -1.14 7.60
C GLY A 497 25.80 -1.61 7.12
N ILE A 498 25.54 -1.56 5.81
CA ILE A 498 24.30 -2.09 5.21
C ILE A 498 24.36 -3.62 5.22
N SER A 499 23.49 -4.25 6.02
CA SER A 499 23.28 -5.71 6.01
C SER A 499 22.72 -6.16 4.65
N PRO A 500 23.11 -7.33 4.11
CA PRO A 500 22.53 -7.84 2.88
C PRO A 500 21.01 -7.94 3.00
N VAL A 501 20.30 -7.20 2.14
CA VAL A 501 18.84 -7.20 2.13
C VAL A 501 18.34 -8.51 1.54
N ALA A 502 17.43 -9.19 2.24
CA ALA A 502 16.80 -10.39 1.71
C ALA A 502 15.86 -10.07 0.54
N PRO A 503 15.79 -10.92 -0.51
CA PRO A 503 15.03 -10.62 -1.72
C PRO A 503 13.53 -10.40 -1.47
N GLY A 504 12.94 -11.13 -0.51
CA GLY A 504 11.53 -10.96 -0.14
C GLY A 504 11.23 -9.62 0.53
N ILE A 505 12.15 -9.07 1.34
CA ILE A 505 12.00 -7.72 1.92
C ILE A 505 11.98 -6.67 0.80
N LEU A 506 12.91 -6.77 -0.16
CA LEU A 506 12.97 -5.84 -1.28
C LEU A 506 11.69 -5.97 -2.13
N TYR A 507 11.24 -7.20 -2.41
CA TYR A 507 10.01 -7.43 -3.16
C TYR A 507 8.79 -6.80 -2.48
N LEU A 508 8.63 -6.96 -1.16
CA LEU A 508 7.54 -6.36 -0.37
C LEU A 508 7.51 -4.82 -0.42
N ARG A 509 8.63 -4.19 -0.79
CA ARG A 509 8.72 -2.73 -1.00
C ARG A 509 8.52 -2.32 -2.45
N VAL A 510 8.88 -3.20 -3.39
CA VAL A 510 8.83 -2.94 -4.83
C VAL A 510 7.43 -3.19 -5.42
N TYR A 511 6.73 -4.27 -5.02
CA TYR A 511 5.55 -4.77 -5.75
C TYR A 511 4.46 -3.72 -6.00
N ARG A 512 4.26 -2.78 -5.06
CA ARG A 512 3.26 -1.70 -5.17
C ARG A 512 3.57 -0.67 -6.24
N SER A 513 4.79 -0.69 -6.76
CA SER A 513 5.32 0.29 -7.70
C SER A 513 5.45 -0.30 -9.11
N ILE A 514 5.17 -1.60 -9.28
CA ILE A 514 5.20 -2.27 -10.59
C ILE A 514 4.03 -1.75 -11.42
N ARG A 515 4.31 -1.15 -12.58
CA ARG A 515 3.30 -0.52 -13.44
C ARG A 515 2.53 -1.54 -14.27
N ASP A 516 3.24 -2.49 -14.87
CA ASP A 516 2.63 -3.61 -15.60
C ASP A 516 2.60 -4.83 -14.69
N ILE A 517 1.50 -5.02 -13.96
CA ILE A 517 1.34 -6.20 -13.10
C ILE A 517 0.92 -7.44 -13.89
N MET A 518 0.38 -7.29 -15.10
CA MET A 518 -0.29 -8.38 -15.82
C MET A 518 0.70 -9.46 -16.26
N PHE A 519 1.93 -9.10 -16.66
CA PHE A 519 2.95 -10.08 -17.03
C PHE A 519 3.37 -10.99 -15.86
N LEU A 520 3.20 -10.54 -14.61
CA LEU A 520 3.62 -11.30 -13.42
C LEU A 520 2.93 -12.65 -13.32
N ARG A 521 1.70 -12.80 -13.83
CA ARG A 521 0.95 -14.07 -13.77
C ARG A 521 1.65 -15.17 -14.58
N GLU A 522 2.11 -14.83 -15.79
CA GLU A 522 2.80 -15.76 -16.69
C GLU A 522 4.20 -16.06 -16.18
N GLU A 523 4.90 -15.03 -15.69
CA GLU A 523 6.23 -15.20 -15.13
C GLU A 523 6.24 -16.04 -13.86
N ILE A 524 5.29 -15.84 -12.94
CA ILE A 524 5.19 -16.62 -11.71
C ILE A 524 4.89 -18.10 -12.02
N VAL A 525 4.03 -18.38 -13.02
CA VAL A 525 3.79 -19.75 -13.49
C VAL A 525 5.06 -20.36 -14.09
N SER A 526 5.77 -19.62 -14.93
CA SER A 526 7.04 -20.06 -15.53
C SER A 526 8.09 -20.38 -14.46
N LEU A 527 8.32 -19.46 -13.50
CA LEU A 527 9.24 -19.64 -12.38
C LEU A 527 8.85 -20.80 -11.47
N LEU A 528 7.55 -21.01 -11.24
CA LEU A 528 7.05 -22.17 -10.51
C LEU A 528 7.43 -23.46 -11.24
N MET A 529 7.14 -23.57 -12.54
CA MET A 529 7.45 -24.75 -13.35
C MET A 529 8.95 -25.04 -13.46
N GLN A 530 9.77 -23.98 -13.57
CA GLN A 530 11.22 -24.08 -13.54
C GLN A 530 11.71 -24.59 -12.17
N SER A 531 11.19 -24.03 -11.08
CA SER A 531 11.53 -24.42 -9.71
C SER A 531 11.21 -25.89 -9.44
N ILE A 532 10.05 -26.39 -9.91
CA ILE A 532 9.71 -27.82 -9.77
C ILE A 532 10.68 -28.71 -10.56
N SER A 533 11.07 -28.28 -11.76
CA SER A 533 12.05 -29.00 -12.56
C SER A 533 13.41 -29.06 -11.85
N ASP A 534 13.83 -27.97 -11.21
CA ASP A 534 15.10 -27.91 -10.47
C ASP A 534 15.05 -28.73 -9.16
N ILE A 535 13.92 -28.73 -8.45
CA ILE A 535 13.69 -29.60 -7.28
C ILE A 535 13.87 -31.07 -7.68
N ALA A 536 13.22 -31.49 -8.77
CA ALA A 536 13.29 -32.88 -9.22
C ALA A 536 14.70 -33.27 -9.69
N ARG A 537 15.39 -32.39 -10.44
CA ARG A 537 16.77 -32.63 -10.91
C ARG A 537 17.78 -32.75 -9.77
N ASN A 538 17.62 -31.99 -8.68
CA ASN A 538 18.53 -32.04 -7.54
C ASN A 538 18.39 -33.32 -6.68
N GLU A 539 17.26 -34.03 -6.79
CA GLU A 539 17.01 -35.27 -6.03
C GLU A 539 17.39 -36.55 -6.78
N LEU A 540 17.32 -36.53 -8.11
CA LEU A 540 17.72 -37.65 -8.99
C LEU A 540 19.17 -38.16 -8.70
N PRO A 541 20.18 -37.29 -8.50
CA PRO A 541 21.53 -37.71 -8.11
C PRO A 541 21.61 -38.24 -6.68
N ARG A 542 20.87 -37.66 -5.72
CA ARG A 542 20.85 -38.11 -4.32
C ARG A 542 20.26 -39.51 -4.18
N GLN A 543 19.23 -39.83 -4.98
CA GLN A 543 18.69 -41.20 -5.04
C GLN A 543 19.69 -42.20 -5.62
N ARG A 544 20.46 -41.85 -6.67
CA ARG A 544 21.50 -42.74 -7.22
C ARG A 544 22.66 -42.96 -6.25
N LEU A 545 23.10 -41.91 -5.56
CA LEU A 545 24.17 -41.99 -4.57
C LEU A 545 23.77 -42.81 -3.33
N ASN A 546 22.51 -42.72 -2.90
CA ASN A 546 21.97 -43.51 -1.78
C ASN A 546 21.69 -44.96 -2.19
N LYS A 547 21.34 -45.24 -3.46
CA LYS A 547 21.24 -46.62 -3.98
C LYS A 547 22.59 -47.35 -4.04
N LEU A 548 23.70 -46.63 -4.18
CA LEU A 548 25.04 -47.20 -4.08
C LEU A 548 25.48 -47.52 -2.64
N LYS A 549 24.79 -46.99 -1.62
CA LYS A 549 25.07 -47.21 -0.20
C LYS A 549 23.93 -47.99 0.47
N ILE A 550 23.80 -49.29 0.20
CA ILE A 550 22.88 -50.17 0.94
C ILE A 550 23.66 -51.29 1.61
N PRO A 551 23.65 -51.41 2.96
CA PRO A 551 23.83 -52.68 3.62
C PRO A 551 22.49 -53.46 3.65
N LYS A 552 22.59 -54.79 3.58
CA LYS A 552 21.49 -55.75 3.54
C LYS A 552 20.57 -55.61 4.77
N ASN A 553 19.48 -54.87 4.67
CA ASN A 553 18.20 -55.19 5.31
C ASN A 553 17.08 -54.26 4.81
N GLY A 554 16.00 -54.87 4.32
CA GLY A 554 14.91 -54.19 3.65
C GLY A 554 13.97 -53.45 4.61
N LYS A 555 13.84 -52.12 4.41
CA LYS A 555 12.58 -51.38 4.57
C LYS A 555 12.63 -50.04 3.84
N LYS A 556 11.47 -49.63 3.32
CA LYS A 556 11.17 -48.52 2.39
C LYS A 556 11.86 -47.17 2.72
N PHE A 557 12.97 -46.85 2.05
CA PHE A 557 13.56 -45.50 2.03
C PHE A 557 13.02 -44.58 0.90
N GLY A 558 12.17 -45.10 0.00
CA GLY A 558 11.60 -44.32 -1.12
C GLY A 558 10.53 -43.28 -0.74
N ASN A 559 9.69 -43.58 0.26
CA ASN A 559 8.55 -42.73 0.63
C ASN A 559 8.95 -41.42 1.34
N VAL A 560 10.07 -41.44 2.08
CA VAL A 560 10.57 -40.26 2.80
C VAL A 560 11.11 -39.20 1.83
N SER A 561 11.66 -39.63 0.69
CA SER A 561 12.13 -38.73 -0.37
C SER A 561 10.96 -37.98 -1.00
N LEU A 562 9.90 -38.68 -1.45
CA LEU A 562 8.76 -38.07 -2.13
C LEU A 562 7.98 -37.10 -1.23
N ALA A 563 7.80 -37.43 0.05
CA ALA A 563 7.15 -36.53 1.01
C ALA A 563 7.93 -35.22 1.18
N ALA A 564 9.27 -35.29 1.25
CA ALA A 564 10.14 -34.11 1.32
C ALA A 564 10.17 -33.32 0.00
N THR A 565 10.10 -33.98 -1.15
CA THR A 565 9.91 -33.31 -2.45
C THR A 565 8.59 -32.54 -2.45
N MET A 566 7.52 -33.18 -1.99
CA MET A 566 6.18 -32.63 -2.00
C MET A 566 6.05 -31.43 -1.06
N THR A 567 6.72 -31.41 0.09
CA THR A 567 6.72 -30.21 0.95
C THR A 567 7.38 -29.02 0.25
N ARG A 568 8.45 -29.24 -0.52
CA ARG A 568 9.10 -28.20 -1.34
C ARG A 568 8.21 -27.73 -2.49
N VAL A 569 7.48 -28.64 -3.14
CA VAL A 569 6.48 -28.31 -4.16
C VAL A 569 5.37 -27.42 -3.59
N LYS A 570 4.80 -27.80 -2.44
CA LYS A 570 3.79 -26.99 -1.75
C LYS A 570 4.33 -25.62 -1.36
N LEU A 571 5.58 -25.55 -0.89
CA LEU A 571 6.23 -24.29 -0.53
C LEU A 571 6.42 -23.37 -1.74
N ALA A 572 6.84 -23.92 -2.90
CA ALA A 572 6.97 -23.16 -4.15
C ALA A 572 5.61 -22.61 -4.60
N ALA A 573 4.56 -23.44 -4.57
CA ALA A 573 3.20 -23.05 -4.91
C ALA A 573 2.65 -21.97 -3.96
N LEU A 574 2.90 -22.10 -2.65
CA LEU A 574 2.51 -21.12 -1.64
C LEU A 574 3.22 -19.77 -1.84
N LEU A 575 4.53 -19.79 -2.14
CA LEU A 575 5.28 -18.59 -2.46
C LEU A 575 4.70 -17.91 -3.70
N GLY A 576 4.53 -18.65 -4.79
CA GLY A 576 3.94 -18.14 -6.02
C GLY A 576 2.58 -17.51 -5.78
N ALA A 577 1.69 -18.19 -5.05
CA ALA A 577 0.36 -17.68 -4.73
C ALA A 577 0.41 -16.40 -3.88
N SER A 578 1.35 -16.33 -2.94
CA SER A 578 1.54 -15.15 -2.09
C SER A 578 2.04 -13.94 -2.89
N LEU A 579 3.04 -14.13 -3.75
CA LEU A 579 3.59 -13.06 -4.59
C LEU A 579 2.56 -12.53 -5.60
N LEU A 580 1.78 -13.45 -6.19
CA LEU A 580 0.70 -13.14 -7.13
C LEU A 580 -0.41 -12.31 -6.45
N TRP A 581 -0.88 -12.77 -5.28
CA TRP A 581 -1.90 -12.10 -4.50
C TRP A 581 -1.45 -10.71 -4.03
N LEU A 582 -0.21 -10.60 -3.53
CA LEU A 582 0.34 -9.32 -3.09
C LEU A 582 0.41 -8.30 -4.24
N SER A 583 0.79 -8.75 -5.45
CA SER A 583 1.01 -7.84 -6.58
C SER A 583 -0.27 -7.33 -7.21
N GLY A 584 -1.25 -8.20 -7.46
CA GLY A 584 -2.43 -7.86 -8.28
C GLY A 584 -3.78 -8.20 -7.66
N GLY A 585 -3.80 -8.67 -6.41
CA GLY A 585 -5.03 -8.96 -5.68
C GLY A 585 -5.99 -9.90 -6.43
N SER A 586 -7.28 -9.63 -6.31
CA SER A 586 -8.35 -10.49 -6.87
C SER A 586 -8.43 -10.44 -8.39
N GLY A 587 -8.11 -9.30 -9.01
CA GLY A 587 -8.13 -9.14 -10.46
C GLY A 587 -7.14 -10.06 -11.15
N LEU A 588 -5.92 -10.10 -10.64
CA LEU A 588 -4.85 -10.91 -11.22
C LEU A 588 -5.03 -12.41 -10.93
N VAL A 589 -5.57 -12.77 -9.75
CA VAL A 589 -5.99 -14.15 -9.46
C VAL A 589 -7.13 -14.61 -10.37
N GLN A 590 -8.13 -13.75 -10.62
CA GLN A 590 -9.24 -14.08 -11.51
C GLN A 590 -8.72 -14.35 -12.93
N SER A 591 -7.84 -13.50 -13.44
CA SER A 591 -7.24 -13.68 -14.75
C SER A 591 -6.36 -14.93 -14.81
N LEU A 592 -5.58 -15.22 -13.76
CA LEU A 592 -4.82 -16.47 -13.67
C LEU A 592 -5.72 -17.70 -13.85
N ILE A 593 -6.81 -17.77 -13.07
CA ILE A 593 -7.70 -18.94 -13.04
C ILE A 593 -8.50 -19.06 -14.34
N LYS A 594 -9.01 -17.95 -14.89
CA LYS A 594 -9.88 -17.97 -16.07
C LYS A 594 -9.14 -18.04 -17.40
N GLU A 595 -7.93 -17.51 -17.46
CA GLU A 595 -7.21 -17.29 -18.72
C GLU A 595 -5.86 -18.00 -18.69
N THR A 596 -4.95 -17.60 -17.79
CA THR A 596 -3.55 -18.06 -17.85
C THR A 596 -3.40 -19.57 -17.65
N LEU A 597 -4.07 -20.17 -16.67
CA LEU A 597 -3.98 -21.61 -16.41
C LEU A 597 -4.61 -22.43 -17.56
N PRO A 598 -5.87 -22.17 -17.99
CA PRO A 598 -6.42 -22.81 -19.18
C PRO A 598 -5.50 -22.68 -20.40
N SER A 599 -5.03 -21.46 -20.72
CA SER A 599 -4.11 -21.25 -21.85
C SER A 599 -2.81 -22.04 -21.72
N TRP A 600 -2.24 -22.15 -20.53
CA TRP A 600 -1.03 -22.92 -20.27
C TRP A 600 -1.23 -24.43 -20.49
N PHE A 601 -2.39 -24.98 -20.13
CA PHE A 601 -2.73 -26.38 -20.38
C PHE A 601 -3.01 -26.67 -21.87
N LEU A 602 -3.54 -25.68 -22.59
CA LEU A 602 -3.81 -25.78 -24.03
C LEU A 602 -2.55 -25.58 -24.89
N SER A 603 -1.57 -24.82 -24.40
CA SER A 603 -0.33 -24.59 -25.14
C SER A 603 0.53 -25.86 -25.25
N VAL A 604 1.15 -26.07 -26.41
CA VAL A 604 2.09 -27.17 -26.63
C VAL A 604 3.34 -26.92 -25.81
N ASN A 605 3.43 -27.58 -24.66
CA ASN A 605 4.62 -27.55 -23.82
C ASN A 605 5.60 -28.60 -24.36
N SER A 606 6.36 -28.26 -25.41
CA SER A 606 7.30 -29.16 -26.07
C SER A 606 8.46 -29.55 -25.14
N SER A 607 8.27 -30.59 -24.33
CA SER A 607 9.37 -31.36 -23.76
C SER A 607 9.71 -32.54 -24.66
N ASN A 608 10.03 -32.27 -25.93
CA ASN A 608 10.76 -33.22 -26.76
C ASN A 608 12.25 -33.12 -26.38
N GLN A 609 12.60 -33.68 -25.22
CA GLN A 609 13.94 -34.25 -25.06
C GLN A 609 13.76 -35.77 -25.00
N GLU A 610 14.21 -36.40 -26.08
CA GLU A 610 14.34 -37.83 -26.26
C GLU A 610 15.04 -38.49 -25.05
N GLY A 611 14.55 -39.66 -24.66
CA GLY A 611 15.31 -40.62 -23.87
C GLY A 611 15.01 -40.63 -22.37
N ASP A 612 13.94 -41.34 -22.00
CA ASP A 612 13.90 -42.23 -20.84
C ASP A 612 14.39 -41.66 -19.49
N LYS A 613 13.70 -40.63 -18.94
CA LYS A 613 13.84 -40.22 -17.51
C LYS A 613 12.55 -39.63 -16.89
N GLY A 614 11.63 -40.51 -16.49
CA GLY A 614 10.81 -40.41 -15.25
C GLY A 614 9.53 -39.56 -15.25
N ASP A 615 8.37 -40.24 -15.12
CA ASP A 615 7.01 -39.72 -14.84
C ASP A 615 6.86 -38.76 -13.66
N LEU A 616 7.91 -38.59 -12.86
CA LEU A 616 7.86 -37.81 -11.62
C LEU A 616 7.80 -36.29 -11.88
N VAL A 617 8.54 -35.75 -12.85
CA VAL A 617 8.58 -34.30 -13.08
C VAL A 617 7.23 -33.76 -13.57
N PRO A 618 6.57 -34.38 -14.57
CA PRO A 618 5.26 -33.92 -15.02
C PRO A 618 4.20 -34.05 -13.90
N MET A 619 4.21 -35.14 -13.15
CA MET A 619 3.32 -35.32 -11.98
C MET A 619 3.49 -34.21 -10.93
N LEU A 620 4.74 -33.88 -10.55
CA LEU A 620 5.02 -32.81 -9.58
C LEU A 620 4.57 -31.44 -10.09
N LYS A 621 4.70 -31.16 -11.40
CA LYS A 621 4.21 -29.93 -12.02
C LYS A 621 2.69 -29.82 -11.90
N GLY A 622 1.96 -30.91 -12.18
CA GLY A 622 0.51 -30.96 -12.04
C GLY A 622 0.06 -30.63 -10.61
N TYR A 623 0.65 -31.30 -9.61
CA TYR A 623 0.36 -30.99 -8.21
C TYR A 623 0.73 -29.55 -7.83
N ALA A 624 1.87 -29.02 -8.29
CA ALA A 624 2.27 -27.65 -8.00
C ALA A 624 1.22 -26.63 -8.49
N LEU A 625 0.72 -26.81 -9.73
CA LEU A 625 -0.33 -25.97 -10.30
C LEU A 625 -1.65 -26.10 -9.51
N ALA A 626 -1.99 -27.29 -9.03
CA ALA A 626 -3.20 -27.51 -8.23
C ALA A 626 -3.13 -26.73 -6.89
N TYR A 627 -2.04 -26.88 -6.14
CA TYR A 627 -1.81 -26.11 -4.92
C TYR A 627 -1.80 -24.60 -5.19
N PHE A 628 -1.11 -24.18 -6.26
CA PHE A 628 -1.03 -22.77 -6.63
C PHE A 628 -2.42 -22.18 -6.94
N ALA A 629 -3.24 -22.86 -7.74
CA ALA A 629 -4.58 -22.42 -8.10
C ALA A 629 -5.51 -22.30 -6.88
N VAL A 630 -5.54 -23.33 -6.02
CA VAL A 630 -6.39 -23.33 -4.82
C VAL A 630 -5.93 -22.28 -3.82
N LEU A 631 -4.62 -22.13 -3.58
CA LEU A 631 -4.09 -21.10 -2.68
C LEU A 631 -4.40 -19.69 -3.19
N CYS A 632 -4.24 -19.43 -4.49
CA CYS A 632 -4.64 -18.16 -5.11
C CYS A 632 -6.13 -17.89 -4.91
N GLY A 633 -7.00 -18.88 -5.20
CA GLY A 633 -8.43 -18.77 -4.99
C GLY A 633 -8.81 -18.50 -3.52
N ALA A 634 -8.11 -19.15 -2.58
CA ALA A 634 -8.33 -19.00 -1.14
C ALA A 634 -7.93 -17.61 -0.64
N PHE A 635 -6.78 -17.08 -1.10
CA PHE A 635 -6.38 -15.71 -0.78
C PHE A 635 -7.35 -14.67 -1.34
N ALA A 636 -7.88 -14.89 -2.56
CA ALA A 636 -8.76 -13.93 -3.21
C ALA A 636 -10.21 -13.94 -2.73
N SER A 637 -10.77 -15.13 -2.48
CA SER A 637 -12.20 -15.32 -2.26
C SER A 637 -12.54 -15.86 -0.86
N GLY A 638 -11.53 -16.20 -0.06
CA GLY A 638 -11.70 -16.83 1.24
C GLY A 638 -12.17 -18.29 1.14
N VAL A 639 -12.02 -19.01 2.25
CA VAL A 639 -12.51 -20.38 2.39
C VAL A 639 -14.00 -20.39 2.78
N ASP A 640 -14.45 -19.42 3.57
CA ASP A 640 -15.84 -19.35 4.05
C ASP A 640 -16.71 -18.39 3.25
N SER A 641 -18.03 -18.60 3.29
CA SER A 641 -19.01 -17.75 2.59
C SER A 641 -19.25 -16.39 3.28
N LEU A 642 -18.59 -16.12 4.42
CA LEU A 642 -18.81 -14.95 5.27
C LEU A 642 -18.17 -13.65 4.73
N SER A 643 -17.19 -13.74 3.83
CA SER A 643 -16.50 -12.57 3.26
C SER A 643 -17.28 -11.96 2.08
N MET A 644 -17.26 -10.64 1.90
CA MET A 644 -17.81 -10.02 0.67
C MET A 644 -17.11 -10.47 -0.61
N ALA A 645 -15.84 -10.90 -0.51
CA ALA A 645 -15.11 -11.48 -1.63
C ALA A 645 -15.70 -12.84 -2.09
N SER A 646 -16.45 -13.54 -1.23
CA SER A 646 -17.06 -14.84 -1.55
C SER A 646 -18.14 -14.74 -2.63
N LYS A 647 -18.79 -13.57 -2.80
CA LYS A 647 -19.86 -13.39 -3.80
C LYS A 647 -19.40 -13.61 -5.25
N ARG A 648 -18.12 -13.34 -5.56
CA ARG A 648 -17.55 -13.55 -6.89
C ARG A 648 -17.03 -14.99 -7.09
N ARG A 649 -16.87 -15.73 -6.00
CA ARG A 649 -16.27 -17.06 -5.96
C ARG A 649 -16.98 -18.09 -6.85
N PRO A 650 -18.32 -18.23 -6.81
CA PRO A 650 -19.00 -19.23 -7.65
C PRO A 650 -18.76 -18.99 -9.14
N LYS A 651 -18.72 -17.71 -9.56
CA LYS A 651 -18.48 -17.34 -10.97
C LYS A 651 -17.04 -17.62 -11.43
N ILE A 652 -16.06 -17.50 -10.53
CA ILE A 652 -14.64 -17.74 -10.88
C ILE A 652 -14.35 -19.24 -10.87
N ILE A 653 -14.69 -19.92 -9.78
CA ILE A 653 -14.45 -21.37 -9.62
C ILE A 653 -15.30 -22.17 -10.59
N GLY A 654 -16.58 -21.80 -10.76
CA GLY A 654 -17.48 -22.48 -11.68
C GLY A 654 -16.97 -22.49 -13.12
N ARG A 655 -16.43 -21.36 -13.60
CA ARG A 655 -15.81 -21.28 -14.95
C ARG A 655 -14.57 -22.16 -15.09
N HIS A 656 -13.76 -22.27 -14.04
CA HIS A 656 -12.58 -23.12 -14.06
C HIS A 656 -12.93 -24.61 -14.01
N VAL A 657 -13.91 -24.97 -13.19
CA VAL A 657 -14.47 -26.32 -13.12
C VAL A 657 -15.14 -26.71 -14.44
N GLU A 658 -15.86 -25.79 -15.08
CA GLU A 658 -16.45 -25.99 -16.41
C GLU A 658 -15.38 -26.30 -17.47
N PHE A 659 -14.24 -25.60 -17.44
CA PHE A 659 -13.08 -25.90 -18.28
C PHE A 659 -12.56 -27.33 -18.02
N ILE A 660 -12.32 -27.69 -16.76
CA ILE A 660 -11.83 -29.04 -16.39
C ILE A 660 -12.82 -30.12 -16.86
N ALA A 661 -14.12 -29.95 -16.59
CA ALA A 661 -15.15 -30.89 -16.99
C ALA A 661 -15.22 -31.04 -18.53
N SER A 662 -15.06 -29.94 -19.27
CA SER A 662 -15.09 -29.97 -20.74
C SER A 662 -13.89 -30.72 -21.33
N VAL A 663 -12.72 -30.61 -20.71
CA VAL A 663 -11.53 -31.40 -21.09
C VAL A 663 -11.73 -32.88 -20.78
N LEU A 664 -12.26 -33.22 -19.60
CA LEU A 664 -12.56 -34.61 -19.23
C LEU A 664 -13.63 -35.26 -20.14
N ASP A 665 -14.61 -34.48 -20.60
CA ASP A 665 -15.61 -34.90 -21.59
C ASP A 665 -15.00 -35.10 -23.00
N GLY A 666 -13.72 -34.77 -23.21
CA GLY A 666 -13.05 -34.86 -24.51
C GLY A 666 -13.43 -33.75 -25.51
N LYS A 667 -14.12 -32.69 -25.06
CA LYS A 667 -14.53 -31.56 -25.92
C LYS A 667 -13.39 -30.61 -26.25
N ILE A 668 -12.33 -30.65 -25.45
CA ILE A 668 -11.17 -29.76 -25.55
C ILE A 668 -9.91 -30.63 -25.54
N SER A 669 -9.05 -30.47 -26.55
CA SER A 669 -7.74 -31.12 -26.61
C SER A 669 -6.69 -30.34 -25.83
N LEU A 670 -5.84 -31.04 -25.08
CA LEU A 670 -4.74 -30.46 -24.30
C LEU A 670 -3.42 -30.43 -25.08
N GLY A 671 -2.57 -29.45 -24.77
CA GLY A 671 -1.19 -29.36 -25.27
C GLY A 671 -0.12 -29.77 -24.25
N CYS A 672 -0.52 -30.04 -22.99
CA CYS A 672 0.37 -30.46 -21.92
C CYS A 672 0.51 -31.99 -21.81
N ASP A 673 1.52 -32.42 -21.06
CA ASP A 673 1.73 -33.83 -20.72
C ASP A 673 0.52 -34.44 -19.95
N PRO A 674 0.06 -35.66 -20.30
CA PRO A 674 -1.09 -36.30 -19.66
C PRO A 674 -0.93 -36.51 -18.15
N SER A 675 0.27 -36.84 -17.67
CA SER A 675 0.55 -37.03 -16.24
C SER A 675 0.47 -35.71 -15.47
N THR A 676 0.86 -34.59 -16.09
CA THR A 676 0.67 -33.23 -15.55
C THR A 676 -0.82 -32.90 -15.39
N TRP A 677 -1.61 -33.17 -16.42
CA TRP A 677 -3.06 -32.93 -16.39
C TRP A 677 -3.76 -33.77 -15.32
N HIS A 678 -3.49 -35.07 -15.29
CA HIS A 678 -4.06 -35.99 -14.31
C HIS A 678 -3.74 -35.54 -12.88
N ALA A 679 -2.46 -35.25 -12.58
CA ALA A 679 -2.05 -34.80 -11.24
C ALA A 679 -2.65 -33.44 -10.86
N TYR A 680 -2.84 -32.53 -11.84
CA TYR A 680 -3.50 -31.26 -11.61
C TYR A 680 -4.97 -31.44 -11.19
N VAL A 681 -5.75 -32.21 -11.96
CA VAL A 681 -7.18 -32.40 -11.71
C VAL A 681 -7.40 -33.14 -10.39
N SER A 682 -6.71 -34.25 -10.17
CA SER A 682 -6.78 -35.03 -8.93
C SER A 682 -6.40 -34.17 -7.72
N GLY A 683 -5.30 -33.42 -7.80
CA GLY A 683 -4.84 -32.53 -6.74
C GLY A 683 -5.81 -31.37 -6.47
N PHE A 684 -6.36 -30.76 -7.52
CA PHE A 684 -7.28 -29.62 -7.41
C PHE A 684 -8.60 -30.04 -6.75
N VAL A 685 -9.20 -31.14 -7.21
CA VAL A 685 -10.44 -31.68 -6.64
C VAL A 685 -10.23 -32.16 -5.19
N SER A 686 -9.11 -32.84 -4.92
CA SER A 686 -8.76 -33.26 -3.55
C SER A 686 -8.67 -32.09 -2.58
N LEU A 687 -8.04 -30.98 -3.00
CA LEU A 687 -7.95 -29.78 -2.18
C LEU A 687 -9.30 -29.06 -2.03
N MET A 688 -10.15 -29.09 -3.06
CA MET A 688 -11.51 -28.57 -2.96
C MET A 688 -12.32 -29.32 -1.90
N VAL A 689 -12.36 -30.64 -2.00
CA VAL A 689 -13.08 -31.54 -1.08
C VAL A 689 -12.52 -31.43 0.34
N GLY A 690 -11.20 -31.49 0.51
CA GLY A 690 -10.57 -31.57 1.82
C GLY A 690 -10.37 -30.24 2.54
N CYS A 691 -10.17 -29.14 1.81
CA CYS A 691 -9.78 -27.85 2.40
C CYS A 691 -10.80 -26.73 2.16
N THR A 692 -11.66 -26.84 1.14
CA THR A 692 -12.61 -25.77 0.77
C THR A 692 -13.99 -26.35 0.39
N PRO A 693 -14.65 -27.13 1.27
CA PRO A 693 -15.88 -27.86 0.94
C PRO A 693 -17.03 -26.93 0.53
N THR A 694 -17.05 -25.70 1.02
CA THR A 694 -17.99 -24.64 0.62
C THR A 694 -17.90 -24.31 -0.88
N TRP A 695 -16.72 -24.44 -1.48
CA TRP A 695 -16.53 -24.19 -2.92
C TRP A 695 -17.19 -25.28 -3.74
N VAL A 696 -17.10 -26.53 -3.30
CA VAL A 696 -17.76 -27.66 -3.96
C VAL A 696 -19.28 -27.46 -3.95
N TYR A 697 -19.84 -27.08 -2.80
CA TYR A 697 -21.27 -26.80 -2.66
C TYR A 697 -21.77 -25.66 -3.54
N GLU A 698 -20.92 -24.68 -3.87
CA GLU A 698 -21.26 -23.52 -4.69
C GLU A 698 -21.16 -23.77 -6.21
N VAL A 699 -20.62 -24.93 -6.63
CA VAL A 699 -20.50 -25.30 -8.04
C VAL A 699 -21.77 -26.01 -8.51
N ASP A 700 -22.12 -25.82 -9.78
CA ASP A 700 -23.26 -26.48 -10.42
C ASP A 700 -23.16 -28.02 -10.30
N ALA A 701 -24.23 -28.65 -9.82
CA ALA A 701 -24.31 -30.09 -9.62
C ALA A 701 -24.04 -30.89 -10.91
N GLU A 702 -24.45 -30.40 -12.09
CA GLU A 702 -24.18 -31.07 -13.36
C GLU A 702 -22.69 -31.07 -13.72
N LEU A 703 -21.96 -30.02 -13.35
CA LEU A 703 -20.50 -29.98 -13.52
C LEU A 703 -19.82 -30.95 -12.55
N LEU A 704 -20.30 -31.06 -11.30
CA LEU A 704 -19.77 -32.01 -10.33
C LEU A 704 -19.99 -33.47 -10.75
N LYS A 705 -21.15 -33.79 -11.35
CA LYS A 705 -21.43 -35.11 -11.92
C LYS A 705 -20.47 -35.47 -13.05
N LYS A 706 -20.21 -34.53 -13.97
CA LYS A 706 -19.24 -34.72 -15.08
C LYS A 706 -17.82 -34.93 -14.57
N LEU A 707 -17.37 -34.11 -13.61
CA LEU A 707 -16.09 -34.29 -12.94
C LEU A 707 -15.96 -35.68 -12.30
N SER A 708 -16.98 -36.09 -11.54
CA SER A 708 -17.02 -37.40 -10.89
C SER A 708 -16.91 -38.54 -11.91
N LYS A 709 -17.61 -38.45 -13.05
CA LYS A 709 -17.49 -39.43 -14.15
C LYS A 709 -16.06 -39.50 -14.71
N GLY A 710 -15.40 -38.36 -14.92
CA GLY A 710 -14.01 -38.33 -15.37
C GLY A 710 -13.03 -38.95 -14.37
N LEU A 711 -13.20 -38.65 -13.07
CA LEU A 711 -12.38 -39.25 -12.00
C LEU A 711 -12.56 -40.77 -11.92
N ARG A 712 -13.78 -41.28 -12.14
CA ARG A 712 -14.05 -42.72 -12.21
C ARG A 712 -13.29 -43.39 -13.36
N GLN A 713 -13.20 -42.74 -14.52
CA GLN A 713 -12.45 -43.27 -15.67
C GLN A 713 -10.94 -43.38 -15.38
N TRP A 714 -10.44 -42.62 -14.41
CA TRP A 714 -9.07 -42.68 -13.92
C TRP A 714 -8.89 -43.53 -12.65
N HIS A 715 -9.90 -44.32 -12.28
CA HIS A 715 -9.90 -45.16 -11.07
C HIS A 715 -9.77 -44.38 -9.74
N GLU A 716 -10.15 -43.10 -9.70
CA GLU A 716 -10.20 -42.28 -8.48
C GLU A 716 -11.61 -42.28 -7.85
N GLN A 717 -12.15 -43.46 -7.56
CA GLN A 717 -13.53 -43.64 -7.09
C GLN A 717 -13.78 -42.97 -5.72
N ASP A 718 -12.84 -43.05 -4.78
CA ASP A 718 -12.96 -42.43 -3.46
C ASP A 718 -13.11 -40.91 -3.55
N LEU A 719 -12.31 -40.28 -4.42
CA LEU A 719 -12.35 -38.84 -4.64
C LEU A 719 -13.65 -38.43 -5.37
N ALA A 720 -14.07 -39.23 -6.36
CA ALA A 720 -15.32 -39.03 -7.08
C ALA A 720 -16.54 -39.09 -6.14
N LEU A 721 -16.54 -40.02 -5.18
CA LEU A 721 -17.57 -40.16 -4.16
C LEU A 721 -17.54 -39.03 -3.14
N ALA A 722 -16.35 -38.64 -2.66
CA ALA A 722 -16.20 -37.51 -1.75
C ALA A 722 -16.67 -36.19 -2.37
N LEU A 723 -16.38 -35.96 -3.66
CA LEU A 723 -16.86 -34.81 -4.42
C LEU A 723 -18.39 -34.72 -4.44
N LEU A 724 -19.06 -35.82 -4.81
CA LEU A 724 -20.52 -35.85 -4.90
C LEU A 724 -21.19 -35.77 -3.51
N SER A 725 -20.55 -36.30 -2.47
CA SER A 725 -21.06 -36.24 -1.09
C SER A 725 -21.13 -34.81 -0.56
N ILE A 726 -20.19 -33.95 -0.95
CA ILE A 726 -20.15 -32.54 -0.53
C ILE A 726 -21.02 -31.64 -1.42
N GLY A 727 -21.27 -32.04 -2.67
CA GLY A 727 -22.05 -31.27 -3.67
C GLY A 727 -23.52 -31.01 -3.33
N GLY A 728 -24.01 -31.49 -2.18
CA GLY A 728 -25.35 -31.23 -1.68
C GLY A 728 -26.43 -32.07 -2.36
N VAL A 729 -27.69 -31.63 -2.25
CA VAL A 729 -28.88 -32.41 -2.68
C VAL A 729 -28.85 -32.75 -4.18
N GLY A 730 -28.30 -31.86 -5.02
CA GLY A 730 -28.24 -32.04 -6.47
C GLY A 730 -27.34 -33.19 -6.95
N THR A 731 -26.40 -33.64 -6.10
CA THR A 731 -25.45 -34.72 -6.42
C THR A 731 -25.71 -36.02 -5.65
N MET A 732 -26.64 -36.02 -4.67
CA MET A 732 -26.92 -37.19 -3.81
C MET A 732 -27.33 -38.44 -4.59
N GLY A 733 -28.16 -38.30 -5.64
CA GLY A 733 -28.57 -39.44 -6.47
C GLY A 733 -27.38 -40.14 -7.12
N SER A 734 -26.49 -39.36 -7.74
CA SER A 734 -25.27 -39.90 -8.36
C SER A 734 -24.27 -40.45 -7.32
N ALA A 735 -24.24 -39.92 -6.10
CA ALA A 735 -23.43 -40.47 -5.01
C ALA A 735 -23.96 -41.86 -4.59
N ALA A 736 -25.28 -42.01 -4.47
CA ALA A 736 -25.91 -43.28 -4.12
C ALA A 736 -25.70 -44.35 -5.20
N GLU A 737 -25.83 -43.99 -6.48
CA GLU A 737 -25.51 -44.88 -7.61
C GLU A 737 -24.06 -45.39 -7.53
N LEU A 738 -23.10 -44.51 -7.26
CA LEU A 738 -21.69 -44.86 -7.10
C LEU A 738 -21.44 -45.83 -5.94
N ILE A 739 -22.12 -45.66 -4.81
CA ILE A 739 -22.01 -46.56 -3.66
C ILE A 739 -22.56 -47.94 -4.00
N MET A 740 -23.71 -48.00 -4.69
CA MET A 740 -24.30 -49.26 -5.12
C MET A 740 -23.38 -50.02 -6.08
N GLU A 741 -22.82 -49.32 -7.07
CA GLU A 741 -21.87 -49.90 -8.05
C GLU A 741 -20.55 -50.35 -7.42
N ALA A 742 -20.12 -49.74 -6.31
CA ALA A 742 -18.93 -50.18 -5.57
C ALA A 742 -19.19 -51.36 -4.62
N SER A 743 -20.47 -51.62 -4.29
CA SER A 743 -20.92 -52.71 -3.43
C SER A 743 -21.33 -53.98 -4.18
N SER A 744 -21.49 -53.89 -5.51
CA SER A 744 -21.69 -54.99 -6.45
C SER A 744 -20.36 -55.46 -7.04
#